data_AF-A0A1Y1UL60-F1
#
_entry.id   AF-A0A1Y1UL60-F1
#
_cell.length_a   1.000
_cell.length_b   1.000
_cell.length_c   1.000
_cell.angle_alpha   90.00
_cell.angle_beta   90.00
_cell.angle_gamma   90.00
#
_symmetry.space_group_name_H-M   'P 1'
#
loop_
_entity.id
_entity.type
_entity.pdbx_description
1 polymer ?
#
loop_
_entity_poly.entity_id
_entity_poly.type
_entity_poly.pdbx_seq_one_letter_code
_entity_poly.pdbx_strand_id
1 'polypeptide(L)'
;MAASSRASSPPASPRQEPTEVTSLLSHNADGHTPTSGVKASPRGSKHDRTVSVSQRSIAGSQRGVYGTIHRPGPTEQAPRVSKAGQRRILTTFPLRLTFFALVLLTFLSLVLSLVLFLNTSLDFSGVLLPYRGSGFADFWYSALGSWIGLGSVIFFSHPPYLFFLTSLITVILHIPLVLLILLNPCLNRAHSPLFLIPFILTAVTLLFSLLSSYLVRRAKWKESQRITRMLTEAAVREREGEESAARVAMGLEKGVWGRFVGFLRGVIGLLAGLAGLVLVVLLVIDSSIRAYDCSVPRPSEASVLVRVHPPKTPWSFQVHLACVDPINSTASSFLVQSKGKKESKLPTVLYESPSGVPGSLALLNHPLPPSDLDAENPGKWIFDLQSQGHVGRVCVWDRPGYGFSDVLSGADLGNVADTLYSALDLSDNIGKNGQFVLVGEGYGSLVSRVFAARHPDLVHSFLHIEAATATTYFSESPNGRSVLSLTAHRVATRLLPSLLTPLSIFRFPSILLRRSTSLSRVLASTYPEPNTAYLSESLQKARLQETFASHTHTSSSFIALLEAGDSYPSKRPAIVISSEDRIKADSNWAEGQRSLAEDVTDVSALVSWEKVKGVGHRVCEGQGRKTCEKALRKLLA
;
A
#
# COMPACT_ATOMS: atom_id res chain seq x y z
N MET A 1 20.45 -43.63 30.33
CA MET A 1 21.88 -43.64 29.99
C MET A 1 22.38 -42.20 29.97
N ALA A 2 23.52 -41.96 30.63
CA ALA A 2 24.15 -40.68 30.98
C ALA A 2 24.42 -39.73 29.77
N ALA A 3 24.70 -38.42 29.87
CA ALA A 3 25.25 -37.56 30.92
C ALA A 3 24.77 -36.09 30.70
N SER A 4 24.39 -35.30 31.73
CA SER A 4 25.21 -34.32 32.49
C SER A 4 26.08 -33.39 31.62
N SER A 5 25.87 -32.07 31.61
CA SER A 5 26.41 -31.19 32.67
C SER A 5 25.78 -29.79 32.73
N ARG A 6 25.57 -29.35 33.99
CA ARG A 6 25.30 -27.99 34.47
C ARG A 6 26.57 -27.13 34.38
N ALA A 7 26.40 -25.82 34.22
CA ALA A 7 27.19 -24.83 34.97
C ALA A 7 26.40 -23.54 35.20
N SER A 8 26.46 -23.08 36.44
CA SER A 8 25.75 -21.99 37.09
C SER A 8 26.72 -20.84 37.44
N SER A 9 26.36 -19.58 37.12
CA SER A 9 26.44 -18.29 37.88
C SER A 9 27.48 -18.05 39.02
N PRO A 10 27.72 -16.83 39.62
CA PRO A 10 27.47 -15.39 39.32
C PRO A 10 28.72 -14.46 39.71
N PRO A 11 28.65 -13.31 40.45
CA PRO A 11 28.24 -11.89 40.14
C PRO A 11 29.30 -10.75 40.41
N ALA A 12 28.92 -9.50 40.05
CA ALA A 12 29.12 -8.17 40.71
C ALA A 12 30.45 -7.33 40.71
N SER A 13 30.32 -6.08 40.19
CA SER A 13 30.82 -4.75 40.67
C SER A 13 32.32 -4.34 40.50
N PRO A 14 32.77 -3.08 40.78
CA PRO A 14 32.30 -1.72 40.39
C PRO A 14 33.45 -0.75 39.89
N ARG A 15 33.08 0.48 39.47
CA ARG A 15 33.84 1.79 39.55
C ARG A 15 35.15 2.02 38.73
N GLN A 16 35.22 3.12 37.96
CA GLN A 16 36.03 4.34 38.23
C GLN A 16 36.08 5.35 37.04
N GLU A 17 35.90 6.64 37.36
CA GLU A 17 36.33 7.82 36.56
C GLU A 17 37.87 8.02 36.62
N PRO A 18 38.46 8.91 35.79
CA PRO A 18 38.66 10.32 36.20
C PRO A 18 38.33 11.33 35.05
N THR A 19 37.73 12.52 35.23
CA THR A 19 38.12 13.80 35.89
C THR A 19 39.47 14.43 35.47
N GLU A 20 39.39 15.53 34.70
CA GLU A 20 40.06 16.86 34.87
C GLU A 20 39.64 17.74 33.67
N VAL A 21 38.83 18.81 33.77
CA VAL A 21 38.98 20.12 34.45
C VAL A 21 40.21 20.87 33.92
N THR A 22 40.08 21.99 33.19
CA THR A 22 40.07 23.38 33.70
C THR A 22 39.92 24.30 32.46
N SER A 23 38.79 24.95 32.16
CA SER A 23 38.21 26.20 32.70
C SER A 23 38.76 27.53 32.13
N LEU A 24 37.81 28.44 31.84
CA LEU A 24 37.87 29.92 31.90
C LEU A 24 38.40 30.67 30.64
N LEU A 25 37.83 31.78 30.15
CA LEU A 25 36.82 32.72 30.67
C LEU A 25 36.17 33.52 29.51
N SER A 26 34.96 34.00 29.80
CA SER A 26 34.14 35.03 29.16
C SER A 26 34.83 36.38 28.88
N HIS A 27 34.37 37.16 27.91
CA HIS A 27 33.43 38.29 28.14
C HIS A 27 33.06 39.08 26.86
N ASN A 28 31.76 39.29 26.72
CA ASN A 28 30.95 40.41 26.21
C ASN A 28 31.54 41.62 25.42
N ALA A 29 30.63 42.08 24.54
CA ALA A 29 30.07 43.43 24.41
C ALA A 29 30.55 44.35 23.27
N ASP A 30 29.55 44.65 22.42
CA ASP A 30 29.09 45.97 22.01
C ASP A 30 29.96 46.90 21.13
N GLY A 31 29.34 47.32 20.03
CA GLY A 31 28.97 48.75 19.93
C GLY A 31 29.71 49.62 18.93
N HIS A 32 28.92 50.09 17.94
CA HIS A 32 28.93 51.44 17.32
C HIS A 32 29.83 51.79 16.11
N THR A 33 29.12 52.40 15.14
CA THR A 33 29.50 53.22 13.96
C THR A 33 29.90 54.67 14.39
N PRO A 34 30.07 55.73 13.54
CA PRO A 34 30.22 55.93 12.07
C PRO A 34 31.33 56.97 11.67
N THR A 35 31.28 57.44 10.39
CA THR A 35 31.82 58.71 9.78
C THR A 35 33.25 58.66 9.20
N SER A 36 33.69 59.49 8.23
CA SER A 36 33.17 60.25 7.06
C SER A 36 34.43 60.88 6.39
N GLY A 37 34.44 61.17 5.09
CA GLY A 37 35.58 61.90 4.49
C GLY A 37 35.51 62.12 2.97
N VAL A 38 35.23 63.37 2.59
CA VAL A 38 35.08 63.93 1.22
C VAL A 38 36.39 64.54 0.71
N LYS A 39 36.62 64.55 -0.64
CA LYS A 39 37.25 65.62 -1.47
C LYS A 39 37.32 65.15 -2.94
N ALA A 40 36.56 65.71 -3.90
CA ALA A 40 36.65 67.01 -4.59
C ALA A 40 37.57 67.03 -5.85
N SER A 41 36.99 67.50 -6.95
CA SER A 41 37.52 67.68 -8.33
C SER A 41 38.58 68.80 -8.43
N PRO A 42 39.27 68.99 -9.59
CA PRO A 42 38.76 70.02 -10.51
C PRO A 42 38.92 69.76 -12.03
N ARG A 43 38.22 70.62 -12.79
CA ARG A 43 38.15 70.84 -14.24
C ARG A 43 39.37 71.55 -14.86
N GLY A 44 39.47 71.45 -16.19
CA GLY A 44 39.97 72.48 -17.12
C GLY A 44 40.28 71.83 -18.49
N SER A 45 39.40 71.80 -19.50
CA SER A 45 38.97 72.85 -20.46
C SER A 45 40.11 73.61 -21.17
N LYS A 46 40.24 73.43 -22.50
CA LYS A 46 39.87 74.45 -23.52
C LYS A 46 40.29 74.04 -24.94
N HIS A 47 39.35 74.29 -25.87
CA HIS A 47 39.49 74.83 -27.24
C HIS A 47 40.40 74.10 -28.25
N ASP A 48 40.09 74.02 -29.54
CA ASP A 48 39.06 74.66 -30.37
C ASP A 48 38.98 73.92 -31.72
N ARG A 49 37.82 74.07 -32.39
CA ARG A 49 37.61 74.34 -33.84
C ARG A 49 38.45 73.59 -34.90
N THR A 50 37.97 73.17 -36.06
CA THR A 50 36.71 73.19 -36.83
C THR A 50 37.08 72.57 -38.19
N VAL A 51 36.11 71.91 -38.87
CA VAL A 51 35.86 72.01 -40.34
C VAL A 51 36.98 71.47 -41.26
N SER A 52 36.78 70.71 -42.34
CA SER A 52 35.67 70.07 -43.03
C SER A 52 36.26 69.49 -44.33
N VAL A 53 35.45 68.74 -45.10
CA VAL A 53 35.55 68.56 -46.56
C VAL A 53 36.73 67.71 -47.06
N SER A 54 36.66 66.99 -48.17
CA SER A 54 35.66 66.21 -48.90
C SER A 54 36.41 65.64 -50.11
N GLN A 55 35.96 64.50 -50.63
CA GLN A 55 36.04 64.08 -52.03
C GLN A 55 37.41 63.77 -52.69
N ARG A 56 37.38 62.60 -53.37
CA ARG A 56 37.85 62.33 -54.76
C ARG A 56 39.36 62.53 -55.04
N SER A 57 40.05 61.76 -55.85
CA SER A 57 39.70 60.75 -56.85
C SER A 57 41.01 60.32 -57.55
N ILE A 58 41.03 59.07 -58.02
CA ILE A 58 41.52 58.63 -59.36
C ILE A 58 43.04 58.65 -59.66
N ALA A 59 43.46 57.48 -60.18
CA ALA A 59 44.59 57.18 -61.07
C ALA A 59 46.01 57.43 -60.52
N GLY A 60 46.98 56.55 -60.72
CA GLY A 60 47.12 55.39 -61.57
C GLY A 60 48.62 55.27 -61.85
N SER A 61 49.23 54.11 -61.65
CA SER A 61 50.52 53.81 -62.27
C SER A 61 50.74 52.31 -62.33
N GLN A 62 51.12 51.89 -63.52
CA GLN A 62 51.42 50.53 -63.95
C GLN A 62 52.80 50.06 -63.45
N ARG A 63 52.90 48.73 -63.39
CA ARG A 63 54.09 47.86 -63.55
C ARG A 63 55.04 47.70 -62.37
N GLY A 64 55.04 46.48 -61.87
CA GLY A 64 56.10 45.88 -61.05
C GLY A 64 55.77 44.43 -60.76
N VAL A 65 55.96 43.56 -61.76
CA VAL A 65 55.93 42.10 -61.61
C VAL A 65 57.11 41.70 -60.73
N TYR A 66 56.86 41.16 -59.54
CA TYR A 66 57.66 40.09 -58.92
C TYR A 66 56.76 39.30 -57.98
N GLY A 67 56.74 37.98 -58.19
CA GLY A 67 55.79 37.05 -57.59
C GLY A 67 55.86 37.03 -56.06
N THR A 68 54.73 37.36 -55.44
CA THR A 68 54.43 36.97 -54.07
C THR A 68 53.55 35.74 -54.10
N ILE A 69 54.13 34.63 -53.64
CA ILE A 69 53.45 33.38 -53.26
C ILE A 69 52.18 33.75 -52.49
N HIS A 70 51.01 33.52 -53.10
CA HIS A 70 49.74 33.57 -52.41
C HIS A 70 49.76 32.50 -51.32
N ARG A 71 49.86 32.94 -50.06
CA ARG A 71 49.37 32.13 -48.94
C ARG A 71 47.85 31.96 -49.17
N PRO A 72 47.31 30.72 -49.18
CA PRO A 72 45.88 30.55 -49.17
C PRO A 72 45.33 31.22 -47.90
N GLY A 73 44.31 32.07 -48.07
CA GLY A 73 43.55 32.64 -46.96
C GLY A 73 42.95 31.53 -46.10
N PRO A 74 42.48 31.85 -44.87
CA PRO A 74 41.97 30.84 -43.97
C PRO A 74 40.85 30.08 -44.65
N THR A 75 41.01 28.77 -44.72
CA THR A 75 40.03 27.81 -45.23
C THR A 75 38.66 28.16 -44.65
N GLU A 76 37.70 28.40 -45.54
CA GLU A 76 36.30 28.55 -45.20
C GLU A 76 35.88 27.30 -44.44
N GLN A 77 35.76 27.42 -43.12
CA GLN A 77 35.52 26.29 -42.24
C GLN A 77 34.25 25.59 -42.70
N ALA A 78 34.37 24.30 -43.04
CA ALA A 78 33.24 23.41 -43.30
C ALA A 78 32.13 23.68 -42.27
N PRO A 79 30.85 23.75 -42.68
CA PRO A 79 29.77 24.24 -41.85
C PRO A 79 29.66 23.38 -40.59
N ARG A 80 30.22 23.87 -39.48
CA ARG A 80 30.03 23.25 -38.18
C ARG A 80 28.55 23.33 -37.88
N VAL A 81 27.90 22.17 -37.73
CA VAL A 81 26.53 22.08 -37.20
C VAL A 81 26.50 22.82 -35.87
N SER A 82 26.02 24.06 -35.88
CA SER A 82 26.04 24.89 -34.69
C SER A 82 25.09 24.28 -33.66
N LYS A 83 25.49 24.27 -32.38
CA LYS A 83 24.61 23.88 -31.26
C LYS A 83 23.29 24.69 -31.27
N ALA A 84 23.26 25.84 -31.94
CA ALA A 84 22.08 26.66 -32.17
C ALA A 84 21.03 26.00 -33.09
N GLY A 85 21.44 25.27 -34.15
CA GLY A 85 20.52 24.51 -35.01
C GLY A 85 19.83 23.36 -34.27
N GLN A 86 20.57 22.67 -33.39
CA GLN A 86 20.04 21.59 -32.56
C GLN A 86 19.02 22.08 -31.52
N ARG A 87 19.17 23.33 -31.02
CA ARG A 87 18.19 23.99 -30.14
C ARG A 87 16.91 24.42 -30.89
N ARG A 88 17.01 24.80 -32.17
CA ARG A 88 15.85 25.27 -32.98
C ARG A 88 14.82 24.17 -33.28
N ILE A 89 15.24 22.90 -33.27
CA ILE A 89 14.38 21.74 -33.60
C ILE A 89 13.42 21.41 -32.45
N LEU A 90 13.92 21.43 -31.21
CA LEU A 90 13.13 21.19 -29.99
C LEU A 90 12.16 22.34 -29.68
N THR A 91 12.23 23.44 -30.43
CA THR A 91 11.36 24.62 -30.24
C THR A 91 10.15 24.68 -31.16
N THR A 92 9.92 23.67 -32.02
CA THR A 92 8.70 23.63 -32.84
C THR A 92 7.46 23.52 -31.94
N PHE A 93 6.37 24.17 -32.34
CA PHE A 93 5.10 24.16 -31.59
C PHE A 93 4.63 22.76 -31.14
N PRO A 94 4.57 21.72 -32.01
CA PRO A 94 4.11 20.39 -31.57
C PRO A 94 5.04 19.72 -30.55
N LEU A 95 6.36 19.97 -30.61
CA LEU A 95 7.31 19.45 -29.63
C LEU A 95 7.20 20.18 -28.29
N ARG A 96 7.01 21.50 -28.29
CA ARG A 96 6.74 22.26 -27.06
C ARG A 96 5.44 21.81 -26.40
N LEU A 97 4.36 21.70 -27.18
CA LEU A 97 3.06 21.26 -26.67
C LEU A 97 3.15 19.87 -26.04
N THR A 98 3.77 18.90 -26.73
CA THR A 98 3.92 17.54 -26.19
C THR A 98 4.83 17.49 -24.97
N PHE A 99 5.89 18.30 -24.90
CA PHE A 99 6.72 18.42 -23.70
C PHE A 99 5.94 18.95 -22.50
N PHE A 100 5.25 20.09 -22.64
CA PHE A 100 4.49 20.68 -21.53
C PHE A 100 3.29 19.80 -21.13
N ALA A 101 2.62 19.16 -22.08
CA ALA A 101 1.58 18.19 -21.79
C ALA A 101 2.13 17.01 -20.97
N LEU A 102 3.29 16.46 -21.33
CA LEU A 102 3.93 15.40 -20.56
C LEU A 102 4.33 15.83 -19.15
N VAL A 103 4.87 17.04 -18.98
CA VAL A 103 5.19 17.59 -17.66
C VAL A 103 3.93 17.68 -16.80
N LEU A 104 2.84 18.23 -17.36
CA LEU A 104 1.56 18.34 -16.66
C LEU A 104 0.99 16.97 -16.30
N LEU A 105 0.92 16.04 -17.25
CA LEU A 105 0.42 14.68 -17.03
C LEU A 105 1.25 13.93 -15.98
N THR A 106 2.57 14.04 -16.04
CA THR A 106 3.47 13.45 -15.04
C THR A 106 3.22 14.02 -13.64
N PHE A 107 3.05 15.34 -13.54
CA PHE A 107 2.73 16.00 -12.27
C PHE A 107 1.37 15.54 -11.73
N LEU A 108 0.34 15.49 -12.57
CA LEU A 108 -0.98 14.99 -12.19
C LEU A 108 -0.93 13.53 -11.73
N SER A 109 -0.20 12.65 -12.44
CA SER A 109 -0.05 11.24 -12.03
C SER A 109 0.71 11.09 -10.72
N LEU A 110 1.69 11.94 -10.46
CA LEU A 110 2.45 11.93 -9.21
C LEU A 110 1.60 12.41 -8.03
N VAL A 111 0.84 13.50 -8.21
CA VAL A 111 -0.10 14.01 -7.20
C VAL A 111 -1.18 12.98 -6.91
N LEU A 112 -1.78 12.38 -7.95
CA LEU A 112 -2.79 11.35 -7.79
C LEU A 112 -2.24 10.10 -7.09
N SER A 113 -1.01 9.69 -7.43
CA SER A 113 -0.32 8.58 -6.75
C SER A 113 -0.13 8.87 -5.27
N LEU A 114 0.35 10.07 -4.91
CA LEU A 114 0.50 10.48 -3.52
C LEU A 114 -0.85 10.49 -2.78
N VAL A 115 -1.90 11.02 -3.40
CA VAL A 115 -3.25 11.05 -2.83
C VAL A 115 -3.77 9.64 -2.57
N LEU A 116 -3.65 8.72 -3.55
CA LEU A 116 -4.09 7.33 -3.40
C LEU A 116 -3.29 6.58 -2.34
N PHE A 117 -1.97 6.79 -2.27
CA PHE A 117 -1.12 6.20 -1.23
C PHE A 117 -1.55 6.65 0.18
N LEU A 118 -1.77 7.96 0.35
CA LEU A 118 -2.20 8.55 1.61
C LEU A 118 -3.61 8.09 1.98
N ASN A 119 -4.53 8.02 1.02
CA ASN A 119 -5.91 7.60 1.26
C ASN A 119 -6.00 6.13 1.70
N THR A 120 -5.18 5.24 1.14
CA THR A 120 -5.13 3.84 1.58
C THR A 120 -4.53 3.68 2.98
N SER A 121 -3.58 4.54 3.35
CA SER A 121 -2.82 4.41 4.61
C SER A 121 -3.49 5.09 5.80
N LEU A 122 -4.12 6.25 5.59
CA LEU A 122 -4.62 7.15 6.64
C LEU A 122 -6.14 7.39 6.57
N ASP A 123 -6.83 6.83 5.57
CA ASP A 123 -8.27 7.01 5.31
C ASP A 123 -8.73 8.48 5.29
N PHE A 124 -8.47 9.19 4.18
CA PHE A 124 -8.96 10.54 3.96
C PHE A 124 -10.33 10.57 3.26
N SER A 125 -11.07 9.44 3.25
CA SER A 125 -12.32 9.28 2.50
C SER A 125 -13.42 10.27 2.91
N GLY A 126 -13.34 10.86 4.11
CA GLY A 126 -14.27 11.88 4.58
C GLY A 126 -14.02 13.29 4.02
N VAL A 127 -12.84 13.57 3.48
CA VAL A 127 -12.44 14.90 2.94
C VAL A 127 -12.20 14.85 1.43
N LEU A 128 -11.74 13.71 0.92
CA LEU A 128 -11.40 13.49 -0.48
C LEU A 128 -12.45 12.64 -1.19
N LEU A 129 -12.17 12.30 -2.45
CA LEU A 129 -13.00 11.42 -3.26
C LEU A 129 -13.30 10.11 -2.48
N PRO A 130 -14.59 9.69 -2.38
CA PRO A 130 -14.94 8.48 -1.67
C PRO A 130 -14.20 7.29 -2.28
N TYR A 131 -13.69 6.39 -1.44
CA TYR A 131 -12.75 5.33 -1.84
C TYR A 131 -13.22 3.99 -1.30
N ARG A 132 -13.27 2.97 -2.17
CA ARG A 132 -14.13 1.79 -1.93
C ARG A 132 -13.41 0.66 -1.23
N GLY A 133 -12.09 0.74 -1.10
CA GLY A 133 -11.38 -0.33 -0.45
C GLY A 133 -10.32 -1.05 -1.27
N SER A 134 -10.13 -0.77 -2.57
CA SER A 134 -9.33 -1.57 -3.54
C SER A 134 -7.88 -1.91 -3.16
N GLY A 135 -7.29 -1.28 -2.14
CA GLY A 135 -5.91 -1.46 -1.72
C GLY A 135 -4.93 -0.46 -2.33
N PHE A 136 -3.66 -0.84 -2.44
CA PHE A 136 -2.59 -0.12 -3.12
C PHE A 136 -2.56 -0.36 -4.64
N ALA A 137 -3.42 -1.21 -5.19
CA ALA A 137 -3.50 -1.42 -6.64
C ALA A 137 -3.73 -0.10 -7.42
N ASP A 138 -4.67 0.74 -6.96
CA ASP A 138 -4.94 2.03 -7.60
C ASP A 138 -3.74 3.00 -7.52
N PHE A 139 -3.00 2.97 -6.40
CA PHE A 139 -1.73 3.68 -6.27
C PHE A 139 -0.74 3.23 -7.34
N TRP A 140 -0.55 1.93 -7.55
CA TRP A 140 0.40 1.42 -8.54
C TRP A 140 0.01 1.76 -9.97
N TYR A 141 -1.29 1.80 -10.30
CA TYR A 141 -1.73 2.26 -11.62
C TYR A 141 -1.36 3.72 -11.88
N SER A 142 -1.51 4.60 -10.88
CA SER A 142 -1.09 6.00 -10.99
C SER A 142 0.44 6.16 -10.97
N ALA A 143 1.12 5.37 -10.14
CA ALA A 143 2.58 5.37 -10.03
C ALA A 143 3.23 4.96 -11.36
N LEU A 144 2.67 3.98 -12.07
CA LEU A 144 3.11 3.58 -13.40
C LEU A 144 3.05 4.75 -14.40
N GLY A 145 1.95 5.51 -14.41
CA GLY A 145 1.82 6.72 -15.22
C GLY A 145 2.89 7.76 -14.87
N SER A 146 3.10 8.01 -13.58
CA SER A 146 4.13 8.96 -13.11
C SER A 146 5.54 8.53 -13.50
N TRP A 147 5.86 7.23 -13.41
CA TRP A 147 7.18 6.67 -13.76
C TRP A 147 7.47 6.83 -15.26
N ILE A 148 6.51 6.47 -16.10
CA ILE A 148 6.66 6.54 -17.56
C ILE A 148 6.68 8.00 -18.03
N GLY A 149 5.82 8.85 -17.46
CA GLY A 149 5.82 10.28 -17.70
C GLY A 149 7.18 10.90 -17.36
N LEU A 150 7.71 10.60 -16.17
CA LEU A 150 9.02 11.07 -15.73
C LEU A 150 10.14 10.63 -16.67
N GLY A 151 10.17 9.35 -17.06
CA GLY A 151 11.12 8.84 -18.05
C GLY A 151 11.01 9.59 -19.38
N SER A 152 9.79 9.87 -19.84
CA SER A 152 9.53 10.58 -21.09
C SER A 152 10.02 12.03 -21.06
N VAL A 153 9.85 12.72 -19.92
CA VAL A 153 10.35 14.09 -19.72
C VAL A 153 11.88 14.11 -19.66
N ILE A 154 12.49 13.23 -18.87
CA ILE A 154 13.96 13.13 -18.73
C ILE A 154 14.62 12.81 -20.08
N PHE A 155 14.04 11.87 -20.83
CA PHE A 155 14.60 11.43 -22.11
C PHE A 155 14.07 12.19 -23.32
N PHE A 156 13.21 13.20 -23.14
CA PHE A 156 12.54 13.93 -24.22
C PHE A 156 13.50 14.37 -25.32
N SER A 157 14.64 14.95 -24.92
CA SER A 157 15.61 15.50 -25.87
C SER A 157 16.25 14.44 -26.77
N HIS A 158 16.49 13.22 -26.30
CA HIS A 158 16.79 12.10 -27.21
C HIS A 158 16.22 10.78 -26.64
N PRO A 159 15.03 10.37 -27.13
CA PRO A 159 14.32 9.22 -26.58
C PRO A 159 15.00 7.91 -27.01
N PRO A 160 15.51 7.09 -26.06
CA PRO A 160 16.13 5.79 -26.35
C PRO A 160 15.16 4.87 -27.10
N TYR A 161 15.64 4.15 -28.12
CA TYR A 161 14.80 3.21 -28.90
C TYR A 161 14.07 2.21 -28.02
N LEU A 162 14.79 1.64 -27.05
CA LEU A 162 14.28 0.64 -26.12
C LEU A 162 13.22 1.20 -25.16
N PHE A 163 13.35 2.47 -24.72
CA PHE A 163 12.32 3.13 -23.90
C PHE A 163 11.00 3.29 -24.68
N PHE A 164 11.08 3.63 -25.97
CA PHE A 164 9.90 3.69 -26.84
C PHE A 164 9.26 2.30 -27.02
N LEU A 165 10.06 1.27 -27.27
CA LEU A 165 9.57 -0.09 -27.47
C LEU A 165 8.88 -0.63 -26.20
N THR A 166 9.51 -0.45 -25.03
CA THR A 166 8.93 -0.86 -23.74
C THR A 166 7.66 -0.07 -23.41
N SER A 167 7.60 1.23 -23.72
CA SER A 167 6.38 2.04 -23.57
C SER A 167 5.25 1.57 -24.51
N LEU A 168 5.59 1.14 -25.73
CA LEU A 168 4.62 0.61 -26.69
C LEU A 168 4.02 -0.71 -26.19
N ILE A 169 4.87 -1.64 -25.72
CA ILE A 169 4.42 -2.90 -25.11
C ILE A 169 3.57 -2.60 -23.87
N THR A 170 3.95 -1.60 -23.08
CA THR A 170 3.19 -1.20 -21.89
C THR A 170 1.78 -0.71 -22.25
N VAL A 171 1.61 0.07 -23.32
CA VAL A 171 0.27 0.45 -23.82
C VAL A 171 -0.56 -0.78 -24.18
N ILE A 172 0.04 -1.74 -24.87
CA ILE A 172 -0.66 -2.96 -25.28
C ILE A 172 -1.13 -3.74 -24.04
N LEU A 173 -0.28 -3.84 -23.01
CA LEU A 173 -0.60 -4.51 -21.74
C LEU A 173 -1.61 -3.76 -20.86
N HIS A 174 -1.84 -2.47 -21.09
CA HIS A 174 -2.92 -1.74 -20.41
C HIS A 174 -4.32 -2.16 -20.88
N ILE A 175 -4.46 -2.62 -22.12
CA ILE A 175 -5.75 -3.05 -22.68
C ILE A 175 -6.35 -4.23 -21.89
N PRO A 176 -5.66 -5.37 -21.72
CA PRO A 176 -6.21 -6.49 -20.95
C PRO A 176 -6.45 -6.11 -19.48
N LEU A 177 -5.66 -5.20 -18.92
CA LEU A 177 -5.84 -4.73 -17.55
C LEU A 177 -7.17 -3.98 -17.37
N VAL A 178 -7.47 -3.03 -18.26
CA VAL A 178 -8.75 -2.30 -18.28
C VAL A 178 -9.91 -3.27 -18.53
N LEU A 179 -9.73 -4.21 -19.45
CA LEU A 179 -10.74 -5.23 -19.77
C LEU A 179 -11.07 -6.10 -18.54
N LEU A 180 -10.06 -6.60 -17.83
CA LEU A 180 -10.24 -7.44 -16.64
C LEU A 180 -11.05 -6.71 -15.56
N ILE A 181 -10.74 -5.44 -15.29
CA ILE A 181 -11.44 -4.67 -14.25
C ILE A 181 -12.88 -4.34 -14.67
N LEU A 182 -13.12 -3.98 -15.93
CA LEU A 182 -14.47 -3.66 -16.40
C LEU A 182 -15.38 -4.89 -16.50
N LEU A 183 -14.85 -6.00 -17.02
CA LEU A 183 -15.64 -7.20 -17.29
C LEU A 183 -15.85 -8.08 -16.05
N ASN A 184 -14.92 -8.11 -15.10
CA ASN A 184 -15.07 -8.93 -13.90
C ASN A 184 -15.86 -8.16 -12.81
N PRO A 185 -17.07 -8.63 -12.41
CA PRO A 185 -17.91 -7.90 -11.46
C PRO A 185 -17.27 -7.70 -10.08
N CYS A 186 -16.42 -8.63 -9.65
CA CYS A 186 -15.73 -8.58 -8.37
C CYS A 186 -14.65 -7.48 -8.39
N LEU A 187 -13.79 -7.47 -9.41
CA LEU A 187 -12.80 -6.42 -9.60
C LEU A 187 -13.46 -5.06 -9.81
N ASN A 188 -14.49 -4.98 -10.64
CA ASN A 188 -15.23 -3.75 -10.86
C ASN A 188 -15.75 -3.19 -9.53
N ARG A 189 -16.35 -4.04 -8.68
CA ARG A 189 -16.84 -3.60 -7.36
C ARG A 189 -15.71 -3.16 -6.44
N ALA A 190 -14.58 -3.86 -6.42
CA ALA A 190 -13.44 -3.51 -5.58
C ALA A 190 -12.83 -2.15 -5.97
N HIS A 191 -12.74 -1.86 -7.28
CA HIS A 191 -12.02 -0.72 -7.85
C HIS A 191 -12.91 0.52 -8.19
N SER A 192 -14.23 0.35 -8.35
CA SER A 192 -15.14 1.38 -8.88
C SER A 192 -15.76 2.28 -7.80
N PRO A 193 -15.84 3.62 -8.01
CA PRO A 193 -15.75 4.38 -9.27
C PRO A 193 -14.39 5.04 -9.59
N LEU A 194 -13.41 5.03 -8.68
CA LEU A 194 -12.21 5.85 -8.84
C LEU A 194 -11.12 5.27 -9.74
N PHE A 195 -11.14 3.97 -10.07
CA PHE A 195 -10.09 3.39 -10.91
C PHE A 195 -10.00 4.00 -12.31
N LEU A 196 -11.11 4.48 -12.89
CA LEU A 196 -11.08 5.07 -14.23
C LEU A 196 -10.12 6.26 -14.32
N ILE A 197 -9.98 7.04 -13.24
CA ILE A 197 -9.12 8.23 -13.22
C ILE A 197 -7.64 7.88 -13.40
N PRO A 198 -6.98 7.07 -12.53
CA PRO A 198 -5.59 6.68 -12.73
C PRO A 198 -5.41 5.88 -14.03
N PHE A 199 -6.37 5.08 -14.45
CA PHE A 199 -6.29 4.35 -15.72
C PHE A 199 -6.26 5.28 -16.93
N ILE A 200 -7.21 6.20 -17.04
CA ILE A 200 -7.28 7.17 -18.14
C ILE A 200 -6.04 8.05 -18.12
N LEU A 201 -5.64 8.53 -16.95
CA LEU A 201 -4.47 9.40 -16.81
C LEU A 201 -3.18 8.67 -17.25
N THR A 202 -2.99 7.42 -16.85
CA THR A 202 -1.84 6.61 -17.26
C THR A 202 -1.89 6.28 -18.76
N ALA A 203 -3.06 5.96 -19.31
CA ALA A 203 -3.24 5.70 -20.75
C ALA A 203 -2.91 6.95 -21.60
N VAL A 204 -3.41 8.13 -21.21
CA VAL A 204 -3.09 9.40 -21.87
C VAL A 204 -1.60 9.72 -21.77
N THR A 205 -0.99 9.51 -20.60
CA THR A 205 0.45 9.70 -20.39
C THR A 205 1.29 8.82 -21.31
N LEU A 206 0.91 7.55 -21.47
CA LEU A 206 1.54 6.62 -22.38
C LEU A 206 1.40 7.04 -23.86
N LEU A 207 0.21 7.46 -24.27
CA LEU A 207 -0.03 7.95 -25.64
C LEU A 207 0.84 9.17 -25.95
N PHE A 208 0.91 10.14 -25.03
CA PHE A 208 1.78 11.31 -25.18
C PHE A 208 3.28 10.95 -25.12
N SER A 209 3.65 9.92 -24.36
CA SER A 209 5.03 9.40 -24.32
C SER A 209 5.45 8.83 -25.69
N LEU A 210 4.59 8.03 -26.31
CA LEU A 210 4.83 7.48 -27.65
C LEU A 210 4.83 8.58 -28.71
N LEU A 211 3.86 9.50 -28.64
CA LEU A 211 3.76 10.62 -29.57
C LEU A 211 4.99 11.52 -29.50
N SER A 212 5.42 11.93 -28.31
CA SER A 212 6.62 12.75 -28.14
C SER A 212 7.87 12.04 -28.67
N SER A 213 8.03 10.76 -28.35
CA SER A 213 9.16 9.95 -28.82
C SER A 213 9.19 9.85 -30.34
N TYR A 214 8.03 9.63 -30.96
CA TYR A 214 7.88 9.60 -32.42
C TYR A 214 8.21 10.96 -33.05
N LEU A 215 7.65 12.06 -32.53
CA LEU A 215 7.85 13.41 -33.06
C LEU A 215 9.31 13.84 -32.96
N VAL A 216 9.98 13.60 -31.82
CA VAL A 216 11.40 13.95 -31.62
C VAL A 216 12.28 13.15 -32.59
N ARG A 217 12.03 11.85 -32.75
CA ARG A 217 12.78 11.02 -33.71
C ARG A 217 12.57 11.47 -35.14
N ARG A 218 11.32 11.73 -35.53
CA ARG A 218 10.99 12.21 -36.87
C ARG A 218 11.65 13.56 -37.16
N ALA A 219 11.64 14.47 -36.18
CA ALA A 219 12.29 15.78 -36.31
C ALA A 219 13.81 15.65 -36.47
N LYS A 220 14.45 14.78 -35.68
CA LYS A 220 15.88 14.49 -35.80
C LYS A 220 16.25 13.80 -37.11
N TRP A 221 15.42 12.88 -37.59
CA TRP A 221 15.64 12.20 -38.86
C TRP A 221 15.58 13.17 -40.04
N LYS A 222 14.57 14.06 -40.08
CA LYS A 222 14.47 15.12 -41.09
C LYS A 222 15.68 16.06 -41.06
N GLU A 223 16.16 16.42 -39.88
CA GLU A 223 17.36 17.25 -39.76
C GLU A 223 18.61 16.50 -40.21
N SER A 224 18.76 15.22 -39.85
CA SER A 224 19.87 14.40 -40.31
C SER A 224 19.93 14.37 -41.84
N GLN A 225 18.77 14.22 -42.52
CA GLN A 225 18.71 14.29 -43.97
C GLN A 225 19.12 15.67 -44.52
N ARG A 226 18.69 16.76 -43.88
CA ARG A 226 19.10 18.12 -44.26
C ARG A 226 20.62 18.30 -44.14
N ILE A 227 21.20 17.85 -43.03
CA ILE A 227 22.65 17.92 -42.80
C ILE A 227 23.40 17.06 -43.82
N THR A 228 22.95 15.82 -44.06
CA THR A 228 23.56 14.95 -45.08
C THR A 228 23.51 15.60 -46.46
N ARG A 229 22.39 16.22 -46.86
CA ARG A 229 22.28 16.96 -48.13
C ARG A 229 23.25 18.12 -48.21
N MET A 230 23.32 18.96 -47.17
CA MET A 230 24.28 20.07 -47.12
C MET A 230 25.73 19.59 -47.19
N LEU A 231 26.06 18.50 -46.51
CA LEU A 231 27.40 17.90 -46.55
C LEU A 231 27.71 17.28 -47.90
N THR A 232 26.77 16.59 -48.54
CA THR A 232 26.97 16.06 -49.90
C THR A 232 27.12 17.18 -50.92
N GLU A 233 26.34 18.27 -50.82
CA GLU A 233 26.47 19.44 -51.70
C GLU A 233 27.79 20.20 -51.47
N ALA A 234 28.27 20.26 -50.23
CA ALA A 234 29.57 20.84 -49.90
C ALA A 234 30.72 19.94 -50.38
N ALA A 235 30.64 18.63 -50.18
CA ALA A 235 31.64 17.67 -50.64
C ALA A 235 31.70 17.56 -52.18
N VAL A 236 30.58 17.76 -52.87
CA VAL A 236 30.56 17.86 -54.34
C VAL A 236 31.24 19.16 -54.81
N ARG A 237 31.11 20.27 -54.07
CA ARG A 237 31.84 21.51 -54.33
C ARG A 237 33.34 21.42 -54.02
N GLU A 238 33.74 20.64 -53.03
CA GLU A 238 35.15 20.39 -52.69
C GLU A 238 35.83 19.34 -53.60
N ARG A 239 35.08 18.64 -54.47
CA ARG A 239 35.63 17.63 -55.40
C ARG A 239 36.42 18.22 -56.57
N GLU A 240 36.57 19.55 -56.65
CA GLU A 240 37.55 20.22 -57.52
C GLU A 240 38.90 20.50 -56.82
N GLY A 241 39.10 20.05 -55.57
CA GLY A 241 40.37 20.18 -54.84
C GLY A 241 40.63 19.04 -53.85
N GLU A 242 41.42 18.07 -54.30
CA GLU A 242 42.19 17.04 -53.55
C GLU A 242 41.67 16.53 -52.19
N GLU A 243 41.14 15.29 -52.24
CA GLU A 243 41.34 14.12 -51.33
C GLU A 243 41.22 14.25 -49.80
N SER A 244 40.93 15.43 -49.23
CA SER A 244 40.91 15.62 -47.77
C SER A 244 39.50 15.61 -47.14
N ALA A 245 38.44 15.80 -47.94
CA ALA A 245 37.05 15.86 -47.45
C ALA A 245 36.48 14.51 -46.97
N ALA A 246 37.05 13.39 -47.42
CA ALA A 246 36.61 12.05 -47.04
C ALA A 246 36.80 11.75 -45.54
N ARG A 247 37.71 12.46 -44.85
CA ARG A 247 37.94 12.33 -43.40
C ARG A 247 37.09 13.27 -42.54
N VAL A 248 36.56 14.36 -43.11
CA VAL A 248 35.66 15.29 -42.40
C VAL A 248 34.23 14.72 -42.29
N ALA A 249 33.85 13.81 -43.19
CA ALA A 249 32.54 13.16 -43.20
C ALA A 249 32.32 12.06 -42.14
N MET A 250 33.37 11.55 -41.46
CA MET A 250 33.23 10.43 -40.52
C MET A 250 33.60 10.74 -39.05
N GLY A 251 33.89 12.00 -38.70
CA GLY A 251 34.52 12.32 -37.42
C GLY A 251 33.91 13.51 -36.69
N LEU A 252 32.59 13.61 -36.56
CA LEU A 252 32.02 14.39 -35.46
C LEU A 252 32.34 13.63 -34.16
N GLU A 253 33.57 13.80 -33.69
CA GLU A 253 34.02 13.40 -32.36
C GLU A 253 33.09 14.04 -31.33
N LYS A 254 32.03 13.33 -30.99
CA LYS A 254 31.72 13.23 -29.57
C LYS A 254 32.96 12.58 -28.98
N GLY A 255 33.77 13.38 -28.29
CA GLY A 255 34.91 12.88 -27.52
C GLY A 255 34.47 11.67 -26.70
N VAL A 256 35.41 10.81 -26.29
CA VAL A 256 35.13 9.55 -25.56
C VAL A 256 34.05 9.75 -24.48
N TRP A 257 34.10 10.88 -23.78
CA TRP A 257 33.10 11.30 -22.80
C TRP A 257 31.66 11.47 -23.33
N GLY A 258 31.48 12.09 -24.50
CA GLY A 258 30.16 12.27 -25.12
C GLY A 258 29.55 10.98 -25.64
N ARG A 259 30.37 10.02 -26.09
CA ARG A 259 29.93 8.65 -26.42
C ARG A 259 29.55 7.88 -25.15
N PHE A 260 30.38 7.97 -24.11
CA PHE A 260 30.12 7.36 -22.80
C PHE A 260 28.81 7.86 -22.16
N VAL A 261 28.59 9.18 -22.11
CA VAL A 261 27.34 9.77 -21.58
C VAL A 261 26.12 9.34 -22.41
N GLY A 262 26.26 9.26 -23.74
CA GLY A 262 25.20 8.75 -24.62
C GLY A 262 24.85 7.29 -24.35
N PHE A 263 25.87 6.44 -24.16
CA PHE A 263 25.70 5.03 -23.78
C PHE A 263 25.01 4.90 -22.42
N LEU A 264 25.53 5.58 -21.39
CA LEU A 264 24.96 5.55 -20.03
C LEU A 264 23.49 5.97 -20.03
N ARG A 265 23.14 7.01 -20.77
CA ARG A 265 21.74 7.44 -20.87
C ARG A 265 20.85 6.43 -21.60
N GLY A 266 21.40 5.73 -22.60
CA GLY A 266 20.71 4.61 -23.24
C GLY A 266 20.45 3.46 -22.27
N VAL A 267 21.43 3.10 -21.46
CA VAL A 267 21.32 2.06 -20.41
C VAL A 267 20.30 2.45 -19.35
N ILE A 268 20.36 3.68 -18.81
CA ILE A 268 19.38 4.16 -17.82
C ILE A 268 17.97 4.16 -18.43
N GLY A 269 17.83 4.59 -19.68
CA GLY A 269 16.53 4.56 -20.37
C GLY A 269 15.99 3.15 -20.61
N LEU A 270 16.87 2.17 -20.87
CA LEU A 270 16.51 0.76 -20.95
C LEU A 270 16.03 0.26 -19.58
N LEU A 271 16.79 0.49 -18.52
CA LEU A 271 16.41 0.07 -17.16
C LEU A 271 15.08 0.70 -16.74
N ALA A 272 14.88 1.99 -17.02
CA ALA A 272 13.64 2.69 -16.72
C ALA A 272 12.44 2.10 -17.51
N GLY A 273 12.63 1.82 -18.80
CA GLY A 273 11.60 1.21 -19.65
C GLY A 273 11.28 -0.22 -19.22
N LEU A 274 12.30 -1.03 -18.89
CA LEU A 274 12.13 -2.39 -18.38
C LEU A 274 11.43 -2.40 -17.02
N ALA A 275 11.76 -1.48 -16.12
CA ALA A 275 11.09 -1.37 -14.82
C ALA A 275 9.59 -1.08 -14.99
N GLY A 276 9.22 -0.16 -15.90
CA GLY A 276 7.82 0.10 -16.22
C GLY A 276 7.11 -1.10 -16.85
N LEU A 277 7.79 -1.83 -17.73
CA LEU A 277 7.28 -3.06 -18.34
C LEU A 277 7.05 -4.18 -17.30
N VAL A 278 8.03 -4.41 -16.43
CA VAL A 278 7.91 -5.38 -15.33
C VAL A 278 6.75 -5.00 -14.43
N LEU A 279 6.63 -3.72 -14.06
CA LEU A 279 5.54 -3.24 -13.22
C LEU A 279 4.15 -3.51 -13.84
N VAL A 280 3.94 -3.17 -15.12
CA VAL A 280 2.63 -3.46 -15.77
C VAL A 280 2.35 -4.95 -15.88
N VAL A 281 3.37 -5.78 -16.15
CA VAL A 281 3.22 -7.24 -16.21
C VAL A 281 2.79 -7.79 -14.85
N LEU A 282 3.43 -7.36 -13.77
CA LEU A 282 3.08 -7.76 -12.41
C LEU A 282 1.63 -7.38 -12.05
N LEU A 283 1.19 -6.17 -12.44
CA LEU A 283 -0.19 -5.72 -12.22
C LEU A 283 -1.21 -6.51 -13.04
N VAL A 284 -0.88 -6.88 -14.28
CA VAL A 284 -1.73 -7.76 -15.11
C VAL A 284 -1.83 -9.15 -14.49
N ILE A 285 -0.71 -9.72 -14.03
CA ILE A 285 -0.68 -11.02 -13.34
C ILE A 285 -1.56 -10.95 -12.09
N ASP A 286 -1.37 -9.93 -11.25
CA ASP A 286 -2.13 -9.75 -10.01
C ASP A 286 -3.63 -9.65 -10.24
N SER A 287 -4.03 -8.83 -11.22
CA SER A 287 -5.44 -8.65 -11.60
C SER A 287 -6.04 -9.94 -12.14
N SER A 288 -5.26 -10.73 -12.90
CA SER A 288 -5.70 -12.03 -13.42
C SER A 288 -5.91 -13.05 -12.30
N ILE A 289 -4.99 -13.10 -11.33
CA ILE A 289 -5.10 -14.00 -10.19
C ILE A 289 -6.36 -13.67 -9.37
N ARG A 290 -6.61 -12.39 -9.10
CA ARG A 290 -7.81 -11.97 -8.36
C ARG A 290 -9.10 -12.23 -9.12
N ALA A 291 -9.11 -11.95 -10.42
CA ALA A 291 -10.26 -12.26 -11.26
C ALA A 291 -10.65 -13.74 -11.14
N TYR A 292 -9.65 -14.62 -11.08
CA TYR A 292 -9.83 -16.05 -10.83
C TYR A 292 -10.25 -16.37 -9.39
N ASP A 293 -9.62 -15.76 -8.39
CA ASP A 293 -9.93 -15.99 -6.97
C ASP A 293 -11.38 -15.60 -6.61
N CYS A 294 -11.94 -14.58 -7.27
CA CYS A 294 -13.35 -14.20 -7.11
C CYS A 294 -14.35 -15.26 -7.60
N SER A 295 -13.91 -16.25 -8.40
CA SER A 295 -14.77 -17.35 -8.89
C SER A 295 -14.85 -18.54 -7.94
N VAL A 296 -14.12 -18.50 -6.82
CA VAL A 296 -14.06 -19.59 -5.85
C VAL A 296 -15.41 -19.80 -5.17
N PRO A 297 -15.91 -21.06 -5.08
CA PRO A 297 -17.14 -21.34 -4.35
C PRO A 297 -16.97 -21.08 -2.85
N ARG A 298 -18.07 -20.76 -2.19
CA ARG A 298 -18.12 -20.49 -0.75
C ARG A 298 -17.86 -21.76 0.06
N PRO A 299 -17.33 -21.64 1.30
CA PRO A 299 -16.86 -22.79 2.08
C PRO A 299 -17.98 -23.67 2.64
N SER A 300 -19.22 -23.16 2.73
CA SER A 300 -20.38 -23.92 3.18
C SER A 300 -21.65 -23.47 2.46
N GLU A 301 -22.69 -24.32 2.46
CA GLU A 301 -24.01 -23.97 1.93
C GLU A 301 -24.68 -22.86 2.74
N ALA A 302 -24.39 -22.79 4.05
CA ALA A 302 -24.85 -21.75 4.94
C ALA A 302 -24.16 -20.39 4.71
N SER A 303 -23.11 -20.34 3.90
CA SER A 303 -22.37 -19.10 3.61
C SER A 303 -23.13 -18.22 2.62
N VAL A 304 -23.46 -17.01 3.06
CA VAL A 304 -24.18 -16.00 2.27
C VAL A 304 -23.38 -14.70 2.23
N LEU A 305 -23.45 -14.01 1.09
CA LEU A 305 -22.94 -12.64 0.95
C LEU A 305 -24.10 -11.66 1.14
N VAL A 306 -24.10 -10.95 2.25
CA VAL A 306 -25.12 -9.96 2.59
C VAL A 306 -24.66 -8.60 2.12
N ARG A 307 -25.50 -7.91 1.35
CA ARG A 307 -25.22 -6.54 0.91
C ARG A 307 -25.66 -5.58 2.01
N VAL A 308 -24.70 -4.91 2.64
CA VAL A 308 -24.90 -3.97 3.74
C VAL A 308 -24.63 -2.54 3.28
N HIS A 309 -25.30 -1.59 3.91
CA HIS A 309 -25.05 -0.16 3.71
C HIS A 309 -24.99 0.56 5.07
N PRO A 310 -23.84 0.49 5.76
CA PRO A 310 -23.66 1.14 7.05
C PRO A 310 -23.84 2.67 6.96
N PRO A 311 -24.39 3.32 8.00
CA PRO A 311 -24.79 4.73 7.95
C PRO A 311 -23.68 5.72 7.55
N LYS A 312 -22.42 5.38 7.89
CA LYS A 312 -21.24 6.22 7.67
C LYS A 312 -20.52 5.95 6.34
N THR A 313 -21.06 5.08 5.49
CA THR A 313 -20.42 4.69 4.23
C THR A 313 -21.23 5.20 3.03
N PRO A 314 -20.59 5.80 2.01
CA PRO A 314 -21.31 6.32 0.85
C PRO A 314 -21.87 5.21 -0.05
N TRP A 315 -21.40 3.97 0.09
CA TRP A 315 -21.70 2.87 -0.82
C TRP A 315 -22.04 1.58 -0.09
N SER A 316 -22.82 0.71 -0.74
CA SER A 316 -23.06 -0.64 -0.24
C SER A 316 -21.85 -1.55 -0.52
N PHE A 317 -21.57 -2.48 0.38
CA PHE A 317 -20.57 -3.54 0.18
C PHE A 317 -21.10 -4.89 0.63
N GLN A 318 -20.40 -5.97 0.26
CA GLN A 318 -20.79 -7.33 0.58
C GLN A 318 -19.99 -7.87 1.76
N VAL A 319 -20.70 -8.46 2.71
CA VAL A 319 -20.12 -9.11 3.89
C VAL A 319 -20.51 -10.57 3.88
N HIS A 320 -19.53 -11.44 4.08
CA HIS A 320 -19.76 -12.86 4.28
C HIS A 320 -20.26 -13.12 5.69
N LEU A 321 -21.35 -13.89 5.77
CA LEU A 321 -21.94 -14.39 7.00
C LEU A 321 -22.36 -15.85 6.77
N ALA A 322 -22.09 -16.71 7.74
CA ALA A 322 -22.52 -18.10 7.72
C ALA A 322 -23.08 -18.49 9.09
N CYS A 323 -24.36 -18.86 9.12
CA CYS A 323 -25.04 -19.35 10.33
C CYS A 323 -25.46 -20.80 10.12
N VAL A 324 -24.87 -21.71 10.88
CA VAL A 324 -25.10 -23.15 10.78
C VAL A 324 -25.99 -23.60 11.91
N ASP A 325 -27.09 -24.26 11.56
CA ASP A 325 -27.99 -24.91 12.51
C ASP A 325 -27.43 -26.27 12.96
N PRO A 326 -27.72 -26.72 14.19
CA PRO A 326 -27.34 -28.06 14.63
C PRO A 326 -28.05 -29.13 13.78
N ILE A 327 -27.38 -30.27 13.56
CA ILE A 327 -27.78 -31.33 12.61
C ILE A 327 -29.22 -31.84 12.86
N ASN A 328 -29.67 -31.84 14.13
CA ASN A 328 -31.01 -32.34 14.49
C ASN A 328 -32.15 -31.34 14.18
N SER A 329 -31.84 -30.12 13.73
CA SER A 329 -32.85 -29.07 13.49
C SER A 329 -33.54 -29.21 12.13
N THR A 330 -32.87 -29.79 11.13
CA THR A 330 -33.39 -29.92 9.76
C THR A 330 -34.48 -31.00 9.64
N ALA A 331 -34.47 -31.99 10.54
CA ALA A 331 -35.54 -32.99 10.65
C ALA A 331 -36.82 -32.42 11.30
N SER A 332 -36.68 -31.46 12.22
CA SER A 332 -37.80 -30.84 12.95
C SER A 332 -38.52 -29.73 12.18
N SER A 333 -37.99 -29.27 11.03
CA SER A 333 -38.70 -28.33 10.16
C SER A 333 -39.73 -29.00 9.23
N PHE A 334 -39.68 -30.32 9.04
CA PHE A 334 -40.61 -31.06 8.17
C PHE A 334 -41.61 -31.94 8.89
N LEU A 335 -41.40 -32.22 10.18
CA LEU A 335 -42.34 -32.93 11.03
C LEU A 335 -42.39 -32.23 12.38
N VAL A 336 -43.57 -32.22 13.02
CA VAL A 336 -43.84 -31.73 14.39
C VAL A 336 -44.47 -30.32 14.45
N GLN A 337 -45.68 -30.20 13.88
CA GLN A 337 -46.80 -29.64 14.65
C GLN A 337 -47.18 -30.66 15.74
N SER A 338 -46.38 -30.76 16.81
CA SER A 338 -46.82 -31.42 18.04
C SER A 338 -46.81 -30.41 19.17
N LYS A 339 -48.00 -30.18 19.70
CA LYS A 339 -48.24 -29.38 20.90
C LYS A 339 -47.45 -29.96 22.07
N GLY A 340 -46.78 -29.10 22.85
CA GLY A 340 -46.69 -29.32 24.30
C GLY A 340 -45.33 -29.47 24.98
N LYS A 341 -44.19 -29.14 24.35
CA LYS A 341 -42.92 -28.93 25.09
C LYS A 341 -42.14 -27.77 24.45
N LYS A 342 -41.95 -26.66 25.18
CA LYS A 342 -40.95 -25.66 24.83
C LYS A 342 -39.59 -26.35 24.94
N GLU A 343 -39.04 -26.84 23.83
CA GLU A 343 -37.60 -27.10 23.79
C GLU A 343 -36.89 -25.80 24.18
N SER A 344 -36.02 -25.85 25.19
CA SER A 344 -35.18 -24.72 25.54
C SER A 344 -34.23 -24.47 24.37
N LYS A 345 -34.61 -23.56 23.48
CA LYS A 345 -33.83 -23.20 22.32
C LYS A 345 -32.54 -22.55 22.83
N LEU A 346 -31.42 -23.25 22.72
CA LEU A 346 -30.11 -22.72 23.09
C LEU A 346 -29.85 -21.41 22.33
N PRO A 347 -29.25 -20.39 22.97
CA PRO A 347 -28.94 -19.13 22.31
C PRO A 347 -27.95 -19.34 21.16
N THR A 348 -27.96 -18.42 20.20
CA THR A 348 -27.08 -18.47 19.03
C THR A 348 -25.67 -18.03 19.42
N VAL A 349 -24.65 -18.81 19.09
CA VAL A 349 -23.26 -18.41 19.29
C VAL A 349 -22.82 -17.54 18.11
N LEU A 350 -22.31 -16.34 18.38
CA LEU A 350 -21.69 -15.48 17.38
C LEU A 350 -20.19 -15.39 17.67
N TYR A 351 -19.38 -15.93 16.76
CA TYR A 351 -17.92 -15.97 16.91
C TYR A 351 -17.24 -14.81 16.17
N GLU A 352 -16.52 -14.00 16.93
CA GLU A 352 -15.64 -12.93 16.46
C GLU A 352 -14.19 -13.38 16.51
N SER A 353 -13.61 -13.64 15.33
CA SER A 353 -12.23 -14.09 15.17
C SER A 353 -11.20 -13.03 15.60
N PRO A 354 -9.94 -13.41 15.86
CA PRO A 354 -8.87 -12.44 16.15
C PRO A 354 -8.42 -11.67 14.88
N SER A 355 -7.75 -10.54 15.04
CA SER A 355 -7.23 -9.75 13.90
C SER A 355 -6.28 -10.62 13.06
N GLY A 356 -6.41 -10.54 11.74
CA GLY A 356 -5.67 -11.36 10.78
C GLY A 356 -6.27 -12.74 10.45
N VAL A 357 -7.38 -13.15 11.07
CA VAL A 357 -8.03 -14.45 10.82
C VAL A 357 -9.46 -14.25 10.28
N PRO A 358 -9.80 -14.74 9.07
CA PRO A 358 -11.18 -14.80 8.58
C PRO A 358 -12.05 -15.73 9.43
N GLY A 359 -13.28 -15.35 9.74
CA GLY A 359 -14.18 -16.19 10.56
C GLY A 359 -14.65 -17.44 9.82
N SER A 360 -14.69 -17.40 8.48
CA SER A 360 -15.07 -18.55 7.67
C SER A 360 -14.08 -19.72 7.74
N LEU A 361 -12.85 -19.52 8.25
CA LEU A 361 -11.90 -20.61 8.49
C LEU A 361 -12.45 -21.64 9.49
N ALA A 362 -13.25 -21.19 10.46
CA ALA A 362 -13.88 -22.06 11.46
C ALA A 362 -14.81 -23.11 10.84
N LEU A 363 -15.31 -22.88 9.61
CA LEU A 363 -16.18 -23.80 8.88
C LEU A 363 -15.41 -24.98 8.26
N LEU A 364 -14.10 -24.86 8.12
CA LEU A 364 -13.27 -25.84 7.42
C LEU A 364 -12.77 -26.90 8.40
N ASN A 365 -12.87 -28.17 8.00
CA ASN A 365 -12.42 -29.30 8.82
C ASN A 365 -10.89 -29.35 8.98
N HIS A 366 -10.16 -28.87 7.98
CA HIS A 366 -8.71 -28.85 7.97
C HIS A 366 -8.19 -27.48 7.55
N PRO A 367 -7.02 -27.06 8.06
CA PRO A 367 -6.32 -25.89 7.57
C PRO A 367 -6.04 -25.91 6.07
N LEU A 368 -5.87 -24.72 5.51
CA LEU A 368 -5.59 -24.55 4.09
C LEU A 368 -4.08 -24.50 3.83
N PRO A 369 -3.62 -25.06 2.69
CA PRO A 369 -2.20 -25.06 2.37
C PRO A 369 -1.68 -23.65 2.04
N PRO A 370 -0.44 -23.32 2.46
CA PRO A 370 0.46 -24.12 3.30
C PRO A 370 -0.01 -24.14 4.77
N SER A 371 0.01 -25.31 5.41
CA SER A 371 -0.32 -25.48 6.83
C SER A 371 0.52 -26.60 7.43
N ASP A 372 0.83 -26.50 8.71
CA ASP A 372 1.47 -27.57 9.47
C ASP A 372 0.52 -28.76 9.70
N LEU A 373 1.07 -29.95 9.97
CA LEU A 373 0.31 -31.19 10.13
C LEU A 373 -0.65 -31.16 11.33
N ASP A 374 -0.24 -30.50 12.42
CA ASP A 374 -0.98 -30.42 13.68
C ASP A 374 -1.78 -29.12 13.82
N ALA A 375 -1.87 -28.32 12.75
CA ALA A 375 -2.57 -27.05 12.78
C ALA A 375 -4.10 -27.24 12.88
N GLU A 376 -4.76 -26.37 13.63
CA GLU A 376 -6.22 -26.31 13.75
C GLU A 376 -6.73 -24.96 13.25
N ASN A 377 -7.94 -24.95 12.67
CA ASN A 377 -8.59 -23.69 12.28
C ASN A 377 -9.17 -22.98 13.50
N PRO A 378 -8.92 -21.67 13.69
CA PRO A 378 -9.53 -20.89 14.75
C PRO A 378 -11.05 -20.99 14.74
N GLY A 379 -11.64 -21.15 15.93
CA GLY A 379 -13.09 -21.27 16.09
C GLY A 379 -13.69 -22.63 15.70
N LYS A 380 -12.93 -23.55 15.06
CA LYS A 380 -13.44 -24.87 14.65
C LYS A 380 -13.99 -25.69 15.82
N TRP A 381 -13.39 -25.56 17.00
CA TRP A 381 -13.82 -26.23 18.23
C TRP A 381 -15.29 -25.93 18.61
N ILE A 382 -15.83 -24.75 18.21
CA ILE A 382 -17.23 -24.38 18.45
C ILE A 382 -18.17 -25.26 17.60
N PHE A 383 -17.82 -25.49 16.33
CA PHE A 383 -18.57 -26.38 15.44
C PHE A 383 -18.42 -27.85 15.85
N ASP A 384 -17.27 -28.24 16.38
CA ASP A 384 -17.09 -29.58 16.94
C ASP A 384 -18.01 -29.79 18.16
N LEU A 385 -18.13 -28.79 19.04
CA LEU A 385 -19.12 -28.83 20.13
C LEU A 385 -20.57 -28.83 19.67
N GLN A 386 -20.88 -28.09 18.61
CA GLN A 386 -22.21 -28.10 17.99
C GLN A 386 -22.55 -29.49 17.45
N SER A 387 -21.59 -30.16 16.80
CA SER A 387 -21.77 -31.53 16.28
C SER A 387 -22.03 -32.56 17.39
N GLN A 388 -21.52 -32.30 18.60
CA GLN A 388 -21.79 -33.10 19.80
C GLN A 388 -23.14 -32.77 20.46
N GLY A 389 -23.89 -31.78 19.96
CA GLY A 389 -25.20 -31.37 20.50
C GLY A 389 -25.12 -30.48 21.73
N HIS A 390 -23.95 -29.92 22.05
CA HIS A 390 -23.75 -29.07 23.23
C HIS A 390 -23.95 -27.57 22.98
N VAL A 391 -24.04 -27.16 21.71
CA VAL A 391 -24.19 -25.77 21.29
C VAL A 391 -25.35 -25.68 20.30
N GLY A 392 -26.10 -24.58 20.37
CA GLY A 392 -27.19 -24.28 19.44
C GLY A 392 -26.69 -23.87 18.06
N ARG A 393 -27.36 -22.90 17.42
CA ARG A 393 -26.91 -22.31 16.15
C ARG A 393 -25.57 -21.59 16.35
N VAL A 394 -24.66 -21.70 15.37
CA VAL A 394 -23.37 -21.01 15.38
C VAL A 394 -23.26 -20.12 14.15
N CYS A 395 -22.98 -18.85 14.35
CA CYS A 395 -22.75 -17.86 13.31
C CYS A 395 -21.28 -17.42 13.32
N VAL A 396 -20.68 -17.41 12.14
CA VAL A 396 -19.37 -16.85 11.85
C VAL A 396 -19.49 -15.88 10.69
N TRP A 397 -18.59 -14.92 10.62
CA TRP A 397 -18.57 -13.94 9.54
C TRP A 397 -17.14 -13.52 9.24
N ASP A 398 -16.91 -13.03 8.03
CA ASP A 398 -15.64 -12.40 7.70
C ASP A 398 -15.77 -10.89 7.90
N ARG A 399 -14.92 -10.32 8.75
CA ARG A 399 -14.82 -8.85 8.88
C ARG A 399 -14.53 -8.19 7.53
N PRO A 400 -14.88 -6.90 7.34
CA PRO A 400 -14.58 -6.21 6.09
C PRO A 400 -13.10 -6.30 5.71
N GLY A 401 -12.83 -6.74 4.48
CA GLY A 401 -11.49 -7.01 3.95
C GLY A 401 -10.88 -8.37 4.33
N TYR A 402 -11.58 -9.20 5.08
CA TYR A 402 -11.19 -10.57 5.38
C TYR A 402 -11.95 -11.54 4.49
N GLY A 403 -11.34 -12.68 4.19
CA GLY A 403 -12.00 -13.79 3.51
C GLY A 403 -12.81 -13.36 2.29
N PHE A 404 -14.11 -13.64 2.31
CA PHE A 404 -15.04 -13.31 1.21
C PHE A 404 -15.70 -11.93 1.33
N SER A 405 -15.40 -11.16 2.37
CA SER A 405 -15.97 -9.82 2.58
C SER A 405 -15.23 -8.75 1.78
N ASP A 406 -16.00 -7.83 1.21
CA ASP A 406 -15.47 -6.63 0.56
C ASP A 406 -14.71 -5.76 1.59
N VAL A 407 -13.76 -4.95 1.10
CA VAL A 407 -12.95 -4.06 1.94
C VAL A 407 -13.74 -2.79 2.28
N LEU A 408 -13.64 -2.33 3.52
CA LEU A 408 -14.22 -1.05 3.95
C LEU A 408 -13.23 0.11 3.68
N SER A 409 -13.73 1.35 3.57
CA SER A 409 -12.86 2.52 3.42
C SER A 409 -11.95 2.70 4.64
N GLY A 410 -12.47 2.44 5.84
CA GLY A 410 -11.73 2.42 7.11
C GLY A 410 -12.19 1.28 8.00
N ALA A 411 -11.27 0.70 8.78
CA ALA A 411 -11.49 -0.49 9.61
C ALA A 411 -11.88 -0.15 11.07
N ASP A 412 -12.62 0.95 11.26
CA ASP A 412 -12.96 1.45 12.60
C ASP A 412 -13.89 0.51 13.35
N LEU A 413 -13.64 0.30 14.65
CA LEU A 413 -14.40 -0.64 15.49
C LEU A 413 -15.91 -0.39 15.44
N GLY A 414 -16.33 0.87 15.53
CA GLY A 414 -17.75 1.25 15.43
C GLY A 414 -18.37 0.88 14.09
N ASN A 415 -17.68 1.19 12.98
CA ASN A 415 -18.20 0.88 11.64
C ASN A 415 -18.27 -0.63 11.41
N VAL A 416 -17.29 -1.39 11.91
CA VAL A 416 -17.26 -2.86 11.84
C VAL A 416 -18.42 -3.46 12.65
N ALA A 417 -18.70 -2.94 13.85
CA ALA A 417 -19.84 -3.39 14.67
C ALA A 417 -21.20 -3.07 14.01
N ASP A 418 -21.37 -1.87 13.46
CA ASP A 418 -22.60 -1.48 12.74
C ASP A 418 -22.82 -2.33 11.48
N THR A 419 -21.72 -2.69 10.82
CA THR A 419 -21.71 -3.58 9.65
C THR A 419 -22.20 -4.98 10.03
N LEU A 420 -21.68 -5.53 11.12
CA LEU A 420 -22.10 -6.83 11.64
C LEU A 420 -23.58 -6.85 11.99
N TYR A 421 -24.06 -5.83 12.72
CA TYR A 421 -25.47 -5.69 13.05
C TYR A 421 -26.34 -5.66 11.79
N SER A 422 -25.99 -4.80 10.81
CA SER A 422 -26.71 -4.70 9.55
C SER A 422 -26.72 -6.03 8.78
N ALA A 423 -25.63 -6.78 8.81
CA ALA A 423 -25.55 -8.09 8.16
C ALA A 423 -26.48 -9.11 8.82
N LEU A 424 -26.52 -9.15 10.17
CA LEU A 424 -27.38 -10.04 10.94
C LEU A 424 -28.87 -9.71 10.79
N ASP A 425 -29.21 -8.42 10.74
CA ASP A 425 -30.57 -7.93 10.56
C ASP A 425 -31.11 -8.27 9.16
N LEU A 426 -30.37 -7.91 8.11
CA LEU A 426 -30.77 -8.15 6.71
C LEU A 426 -30.82 -9.63 6.32
N SER A 427 -30.11 -10.50 7.04
CA SER A 427 -30.15 -11.95 6.84
C SER A 427 -31.23 -12.65 7.66
N ASP A 428 -32.05 -11.89 8.39
CA ASP A 428 -33.08 -12.38 9.31
C ASP A 428 -32.51 -13.39 10.33
N ASN A 429 -31.28 -13.15 10.79
CA ASN A 429 -30.63 -13.98 11.80
C ASN A 429 -30.97 -13.50 13.22
N ILE A 430 -31.32 -12.22 13.38
CA ILE A 430 -31.79 -11.66 14.65
C ILE A 430 -33.16 -12.26 15.04
N GLY A 431 -34.08 -12.43 14.08
CA GLY A 431 -35.44 -12.93 14.32
C GLY A 431 -35.55 -14.44 14.59
N LYS A 432 -34.59 -15.24 14.11
CA LYS A 432 -34.74 -16.70 14.10
C LYS A 432 -34.51 -17.37 15.47
N ASN A 433 -33.51 -16.95 16.26
CA ASN A 433 -33.03 -17.71 17.44
C ASN A 433 -32.55 -16.84 18.63
N GLY A 434 -33.26 -15.76 18.97
CA GLY A 434 -33.06 -15.05 20.24
C GLY A 434 -31.66 -14.44 20.43
N GLN A 435 -31.33 -14.13 21.68
CA GLN A 435 -30.08 -13.47 22.08
C GLN A 435 -28.82 -14.27 21.71
N PHE A 436 -27.72 -13.56 21.46
CA PHE A 436 -26.42 -14.11 21.08
C PHE A 436 -25.50 -14.34 22.27
N VAL A 437 -24.82 -15.48 22.30
CA VAL A 437 -23.59 -15.63 23.08
C VAL A 437 -22.44 -15.10 22.23
N LEU A 438 -21.85 -13.99 22.68
CA LEU A 438 -20.75 -13.36 21.95
C LEU A 438 -19.43 -14.02 22.37
N VAL A 439 -18.80 -14.72 21.43
CA VAL A 439 -17.49 -15.36 21.62
C VAL A 439 -16.45 -14.52 20.89
N GLY A 440 -15.73 -13.67 21.63
CA GLY A 440 -14.73 -12.77 21.08
C GLY A 440 -13.32 -13.22 21.40
N GLU A 441 -12.49 -13.42 20.37
CA GLU A 441 -11.07 -13.77 20.53
C GLU A 441 -10.17 -12.58 20.19
N GLY A 442 -9.28 -12.19 21.11
CA GLY A 442 -8.31 -11.11 20.87
C GLY A 442 -8.99 -9.81 20.46
N TYR A 443 -8.71 -9.34 19.24
CA TYR A 443 -9.36 -8.16 18.66
C TYR A 443 -10.87 -8.33 18.49
N GLY A 444 -11.35 -9.55 18.26
CA GLY A 444 -12.78 -9.85 18.15
C GLY A 444 -13.57 -9.41 19.39
N SER A 445 -12.98 -9.50 20.58
CA SER A 445 -13.61 -9.03 21.83
C SER A 445 -13.86 -7.52 21.85
N LEU A 446 -13.02 -6.72 21.19
CA LEU A 446 -13.25 -5.27 21.07
C LEU A 446 -14.50 -4.99 20.22
N VAL A 447 -14.64 -5.71 19.10
CA VAL A 447 -15.82 -5.62 18.23
C VAL A 447 -17.07 -6.09 18.98
N SER A 448 -17.00 -7.25 19.66
CA SER A 448 -18.10 -7.77 20.47
C SER A 448 -18.58 -6.79 21.54
N ARG A 449 -17.65 -6.06 22.19
CA ARG A 449 -18.01 -5.07 23.21
C ARG A 449 -18.75 -3.87 22.63
N VAL A 450 -18.30 -3.34 21.50
CA VAL A 450 -18.98 -2.23 20.82
C VAL A 450 -20.35 -2.67 20.30
N PHE A 451 -20.44 -3.87 19.71
CA PHE A 451 -21.70 -4.45 19.28
C PHE A 451 -22.68 -4.61 20.46
N ALA A 452 -22.21 -5.16 21.58
CA ALA A 452 -23.04 -5.38 22.76
C ALA A 452 -23.53 -4.10 23.42
N ALA A 453 -22.71 -3.05 23.47
CA ALA A 453 -23.10 -1.77 24.02
C ALA A 453 -24.18 -1.07 23.18
N ARG A 454 -24.16 -1.25 21.86
CA ARG A 454 -25.15 -0.70 20.93
C ARG A 454 -26.43 -1.54 20.84
N HIS A 455 -26.33 -2.85 21.08
CA HIS A 455 -27.45 -3.78 20.96
C HIS A 455 -27.56 -4.71 22.19
N PRO A 456 -27.72 -4.16 23.41
CA PRO A 456 -27.68 -4.95 24.66
C PRO A 456 -28.81 -5.99 24.77
N ASP A 457 -29.95 -5.73 24.12
CA ASP A 457 -31.11 -6.62 24.10
C ASP A 457 -30.85 -7.91 23.31
N LEU A 458 -29.87 -7.87 22.40
CA LEU A 458 -29.47 -9.00 21.56
C LEU A 458 -28.39 -9.86 22.22
N VAL A 459 -27.90 -9.54 23.41
CA VAL A 459 -26.79 -10.27 24.04
C VAL A 459 -27.30 -11.17 25.15
N HIS A 460 -26.93 -12.45 25.13
CA HIS A 460 -27.23 -13.41 26.19
C HIS A 460 -26.10 -13.44 27.22
N SER A 461 -24.87 -13.68 26.76
CA SER A 461 -23.67 -13.83 27.57
C SER A 461 -22.39 -13.59 26.76
N PHE A 462 -21.26 -13.51 27.44
CA PHE A 462 -19.95 -13.22 26.86
C PHE A 462 -18.93 -14.31 27.15
N LEU A 463 -18.17 -14.70 26.13
CA LEU A 463 -16.96 -15.49 26.26
C LEU A 463 -15.78 -14.71 25.65
N HIS A 464 -14.92 -14.19 26.52
CA HIS A 464 -13.74 -13.41 26.15
C HIS A 464 -12.51 -14.32 26.16
N ILE A 465 -11.91 -14.55 24.98
CA ILE A 465 -10.75 -15.45 24.82
C ILE A 465 -9.54 -14.60 24.46
N GLU A 466 -8.51 -14.57 25.32
CA GLU A 466 -7.31 -13.75 25.11
C GLU A 466 -7.65 -12.31 24.67
N ALA A 467 -8.70 -11.76 25.27
CA ALA A 467 -9.38 -10.58 24.78
C ALA A 467 -8.48 -9.34 24.81
N ALA A 468 -8.41 -8.61 23.70
CA ALA A 468 -7.76 -7.31 23.69
C ALA A 468 -8.62 -6.28 24.45
N THR A 469 -7.96 -5.33 25.09
CA THR A 469 -8.57 -4.24 25.87
C THR A 469 -8.09 -2.89 25.37
N ALA A 470 -8.74 -1.80 25.81
CA ALA A 470 -8.31 -0.45 25.47
C ALA A 470 -6.82 -0.21 25.82
N THR A 471 -6.42 -0.67 27.00
CA THR A 471 -5.05 -0.52 27.54
C THR A 471 -4.01 -1.40 26.86
N THR A 472 -4.42 -2.54 26.29
CA THR A 472 -3.48 -3.48 25.64
C THR A 472 -3.42 -3.30 24.13
N TYR A 473 -4.51 -2.83 23.50
CA TYR A 473 -4.58 -2.67 22.06
C TYR A 473 -4.15 -1.28 21.59
N PHE A 474 -4.50 -0.19 22.28
CA PHE A 474 -4.19 1.16 21.80
C PHE A 474 -2.87 1.70 22.36
N SER A 475 -2.17 0.92 23.20
CA SER A 475 -0.92 1.33 23.84
C SER A 475 0.17 1.69 22.82
N GLU A 476 0.71 2.90 22.96
CA GLU A 476 1.65 3.47 21.99
C GLU A 476 3.05 2.86 22.05
N SER A 477 3.42 2.12 23.11
CA SER A 477 4.76 1.53 23.24
C SER A 477 4.75 0.20 24.01
N PRO A 478 4.63 -0.95 23.33
CA PRO A 478 5.00 -2.21 23.92
C PRO A 478 6.53 -2.21 24.03
N ASN A 479 7.04 -2.05 25.26
CA ASN A 479 8.44 -2.23 25.66
C ASN A 479 9.38 -1.00 25.51
N GLY A 480 8.88 0.23 25.62
CA GLY A 480 9.76 1.42 25.71
C GLY A 480 10.56 1.71 24.44
N ARG A 481 10.15 1.15 23.29
CA ARG A 481 10.75 1.47 21.99
C ARG A 481 10.50 2.94 21.67
N SER A 482 11.51 3.61 21.10
CA SER A 482 11.32 4.98 20.61
C SER A 482 10.22 5.01 19.54
N VAL A 483 9.48 6.12 19.50
CA VAL A 483 8.40 6.34 18.50
C VAL A 483 8.92 6.10 17.07
N LEU A 484 10.17 6.51 16.79
CA LEU A 484 10.82 6.28 15.50
C LEU A 484 11.01 4.79 15.20
N SER A 485 11.51 4.00 16.16
CA SER A 485 11.71 2.56 16.00
C SER A 485 10.38 1.83 15.80
N LEU A 486 9.35 2.24 16.55
CA LEU A 486 8.02 1.66 16.45
C LEU A 486 7.33 2.00 15.13
N THR A 487 7.47 3.24 14.66
CA THR A 487 6.98 3.67 13.35
C THR A 487 7.70 2.93 12.23
N ALA A 488 9.04 2.84 12.29
CA ALA A 488 9.83 2.07 11.33
C ALA A 488 9.42 0.59 11.30
N HIS A 489 9.16 0.00 12.46
CA HIS A 489 8.68 -1.38 12.56
C HIS A 489 7.29 -1.55 11.94
N ARG A 490 6.35 -0.63 12.22
CA ARG A 490 5.01 -0.65 11.62
C ARG A 490 5.09 -0.47 10.10
N VAL A 491 5.95 0.41 9.61
CA VAL A 491 6.19 0.60 8.17
C VAL A 491 6.74 -0.69 7.55
N ALA A 492 7.76 -1.30 8.16
CA ALA A 492 8.38 -2.51 7.64
C ALA A 492 7.46 -3.75 7.68
N THR A 493 6.62 -3.88 8.71
CA THR A 493 5.80 -5.09 8.93
C THR A 493 4.37 -4.99 8.41
N ARG A 494 3.83 -3.79 8.22
CA ARG A 494 2.44 -3.60 7.75
C ARG A 494 2.38 -2.84 6.43
N LEU A 495 2.96 -1.64 6.37
CA LEU A 495 2.84 -0.78 5.19
C LEU A 495 3.55 -1.37 3.97
N LEU A 496 4.81 -1.76 4.10
CA LEU A 496 5.60 -2.28 2.99
C LEU A 496 5.01 -3.59 2.42
N PRO A 497 4.61 -4.59 3.22
CA PRO A 497 3.91 -5.77 2.71
C PRO A 497 2.60 -5.41 1.99
N SER A 498 1.79 -4.51 2.56
CA SER A 498 0.54 -4.05 1.93
C SER A 498 0.81 -3.36 0.59
N LEU A 499 1.84 -2.52 0.53
CA LEU A 499 2.26 -1.82 -0.68
C LEU A 499 2.74 -2.80 -1.77
N LEU A 500 3.44 -3.87 -1.40
CA LEU A 500 4.00 -4.83 -2.36
C LEU A 500 3.01 -5.90 -2.81
N THR A 501 1.91 -6.12 -2.07
CA THR A 501 0.94 -7.19 -2.36
C THR A 501 0.30 -7.09 -3.76
N PRO A 502 -0.09 -5.90 -4.27
CA PRO A 502 -0.59 -5.72 -5.65
C PRO A 502 0.38 -6.09 -6.76
N LEU A 503 1.67 -6.18 -6.44
CA LEU A 503 2.68 -6.57 -7.43
C LEU A 503 2.77 -8.09 -7.56
N SER A 504 2.01 -8.86 -6.78
CA SER A 504 1.99 -10.32 -6.80
C SER A 504 3.39 -10.98 -6.68
N ILE A 505 4.39 -10.28 -6.14
CA ILE A 505 5.77 -10.77 -6.01
C ILE A 505 5.85 -12.04 -5.16
N PHE A 506 4.99 -12.15 -4.15
CA PHE A 506 4.91 -13.34 -3.29
C PHE A 506 3.80 -14.31 -3.71
N ARG A 507 2.70 -13.80 -4.28
CA ARG A 507 1.54 -14.59 -4.71
C ARG A 507 1.82 -15.39 -5.98
N PHE A 508 2.54 -14.82 -6.95
CA PHE A 508 2.82 -15.51 -8.21
C PHE A 508 3.76 -16.72 -8.02
N PRO A 509 4.88 -16.63 -7.28
CA PRO A 509 5.69 -17.80 -6.96
C PRO A 509 4.95 -18.87 -6.16
N SER A 510 4.05 -18.49 -5.23
CA SER A 510 3.29 -19.47 -4.46
C SER A 510 2.35 -20.29 -5.34
N ILE A 511 1.80 -19.70 -6.40
CA ILE A 511 1.00 -20.38 -7.41
C ILE A 511 1.87 -21.27 -8.29
N LEU A 512 2.99 -20.76 -8.81
CA LEU A 512 3.91 -21.53 -9.66
C LEU A 512 4.45 -22.77 -8.95
N LEU A 513 4.77 -22.64 -7.66
CA LEU A 513 5.26 -23.73 -6.82
C LEU A 513 4.12 -24.60 -6.24
N ARG A 514 2.86 -24.37 -6.64
CA ARG A 514 1.65 -25.07 -6.15
C ARG A 514 1.52 -25.09 -4.62
N ARG A 515 2.03 -24.06 -3.94
CA ARG A 515 1.96 -23.91 -2.49
C ARG A 515 0.64 -23.32 -2.01
N SER A 516 -0.08 -22.62 -2.88
CA SER A 516 -1.35 -21.95 -2.53
C SER A 516 -2.46 -22.31 -3.51
N THR A 517 -3.67 -22.55 -3.00
CA THR A 517 -4.90 -22.69 -3.78
C THR A 517 -5.65 -21.36 -3.84
N SER A 518 -6.64 -21.22 -4.71
CA SER A 518 -7.44 -19.98 -4.76
C SER A 518 -8.18 -19.74 -3.44
N LEU A 519 -8.74 -20.79 -2.83
CA LEU A 519 -9.40 -20.70 -1.54
C LEU A 519 -8.42 -20.32 -0.42
N SER A 520 -7.16 -20.80 -0.44
CA SER A 520 -6.15 -20.37 0.55
C SER A 520 -5.65 -18.94 0.37
N ARG A 521 -5.79 -18.36 -0.84
CA ARG A 521 -5.53 -16.93 -1.06
C ARG A 521 -6.70 -16.05 -0.63
N VAL A 522 -7.94 -16.46 -0.89
CA VAL A 522 -9.14 -15.74 -0.43
C VAL A 522 -9.20 -15.75 1.09
N LEU A 523 -9.05 -16.93 1.70
CA LEU A 523 -9.03 -17.14 3.15
C LEU A 523 -7.61 -17.07 3.72
N ALA A 524 -6.74 -16.28 3.09
CA ALA A 524 -5.42 -16.00 3.65
C ALA A 524 -5.56 -15.48 5.07
N SER A 525 -4.61 -15.80 5.91
CA SER A 525 -4.68 -15.48 7.33
C SER A 525 -3.30 -15.37 7.95
N THR A 526 -3.24 -14.75 9.13
CA THR A 526 -2.03 -14.79 9.95
C THR A 526 -1.87 -16.10 10.69
N TYR A 527 -2.93 -16.89 10.75
CA TYR A 527 -3.00 -18.13 11.51
C TYR A 527 -4.12 -19.02 10.93
N PRO A 528 -3.95 -20.36 10.83
CA PRO A 528 -2.82 -21.18 11.29
C PRO A 528 -1.49 -20.87 10.61
N GLU A 529 -0.38 -21.27 11.24
CA GLU A 529 0.96 -21.12 10.65
C GLU A 529 1.17 -22.09 9.48
N PRO A 530 1.98 -21.71 8.48
CA PRO A 530 2.69 -20.44 8.34
C PRO A 530 1.78 -19.27 7.96
N ASN A 531 2.08 -18.05 8.45
CA ASN A 531 1.38 -16.82 8.09
C ASN A 531 1.28 -16.62 6.56
N THR A 532 0.05 -16.64 6.04
CA THR A 532 -0.28 -16.47 4.62
C THR A 532 -0.86 -15.10 4.27
N ALA A 533 -0.90 -14.15 5.21
CA ALA A 533 -1.57 -12.85 5.02
C ALA A 533 -1.06 -12.08 3.79
N TYR A 534 0.22 -12.26 3.42
CA TYR A 534 0.83 -11.68 2.21
C TYR A 534 0.20 -12.15 0.88
N LEU A 535 -0.63 -13.20 0.90
CA LEU A 535 -1.35 -13.69 -0.27
C LEU A 535 -2.61 -12.88 -0.56
N SER A 536 -3.17 -12.15 0.41
CA SER A 536 -4.40 -11.37 0.24
C SER A 536 -4.15 -9.88 0.42
N GLU A 537 -4.49 -9.09 -0.60
CA GLU A 537 -4.39 -7.62 -0.49
C GLU A 537 -5.45 -7.07 0.46
N SER A 538 -6.69 -7.54 0.36
CA SER A 538 -7.80 -7.06 1.18
C SER A 538 -7.48 -7.22 2.66
N LEU A 539 -6.91 -8.38 3.03
CA LEU A 539 -6.51 -8.66 4.40
C LEU A 539 -5.37 -7.74 4.86
N GLN A 540 -4.31 -7.60 4.05
CA GLN A 540 -3.18 -6.75 4.41
C GLN A 540 -3.60 -5.31 4.61
N LYS A 541 -4.48 -4.81 3.75
CA LYS A 541 -5.06 -3.49 3.89
C LYS A 541 -5.91 -3.37 5.16
N ALA A 542 -6.84 -4.30 5.40
CA ALA A 542 -7.70 -4.24 6.59
C ALA A 542 -6.86 -4.20 7.87
N ARG A 543 -5.83 -5.05 7.94
CA ARG A 543 -4.87 -5.07 9.05
C ARG A 543 -4.01 -3.81 9.14
N LEU A 544 -3.66 -3.20 8.01
CA LEU A 544 -2.96 -1.91 7.99
C LEU A 544 -3.84 -0.85 8.63
N GLN A 545 -5.12 -0.78 8.30
CA GLN A 545 -6.07 0.19 8.85
C GLN A 545 -6.40 -0.06 10.32
N GLU A 546 -6.51 -1.33 10.73
CA GLU A 546 -6.58 -1.75 12.14
C GLU A 546 -5.34 -1.28 12.94
N THR A 547 -4.18 -1.12 12.31
CA THR A 547 -2.94 -0.76 13.03
C THR A 547 -2.51 0.70 12.87
N PHE A 548 -2.69 1.32 11.72
CA PHE A 548 -2.21 2.69 11.45
C PHE A 548 -3.30 3.73 11.68
N ALA A 549 -4.50 3.50 11.16
CA ALA A 549 -5.59 4.48 11.24
C ALA A 549 -6.30 4.42 12.61
N SER A 550 -6.42 3.22 13.19
CA SER A 550 -7.25 3.01 14.38
C SER A 550 -6.46 2.82 15.69
N HIS A 551 -5.15 2.59 15.67
CA HIS A 551 -4.35 2.30 16.87
C HIS A 551 -3.79 3.57 17.56
N THR A 552 -4.62 4.59 17.76
CA THR A 552 -4.28 5.79 18.54
C THR A 552 -5.40 6.07 19.54
N HIS A 553 -5.06 6.74 20.65
CA HIS A 553 -6.05 7.16 21.66
C HIS A 553 -6.99 8.28 21.18
N THR A 554 -6.74 8.82 19.99
CA THR A 554 -7.59 9.83 19.33
C THR A 554 -8.40 9.25 18.17
N SER A 555 -8.29 7.95 17.91
CA SER A 555 -8.98 7.31 16.80
C SER A 555 -10.48 7.18 17.09
N SER A 556 -11.27 7.14 16.02
CA SER A 556 -12.69 6.78 16.05
C SER A 556 -12.93 5.42 16.69
N SER A 557 -12.01 4.45 16.53
CA SER A 557 -12.05 3.15 17.20
C SER A 557 -11.92 3.26 18.71
N PHE A 558 -10.97 4.06 19.21
CA PHE A 558 -10.80 4.26 20.66
C PHE A 558 -12.01 4.96 21.26
N ILE A 559 -12.51 6.01 20.60
CA ILE A 559 -13.71 6.74 21.02
C ILE A 559 -14.92 5.80 21.06
N ALA A 560 -15.16 5.01 20.02
CA ALA A 560 -16.28 4.07 19.97
C ALA A 560 -16.20 3.00 21.07
N LEU A 561 -14.99 2.56 21.43
CA LEU A 561 -14.79 1.61 22.54
C LEU A 561 -15.00 2.26 23.91
N LEU A 562 -14.60 3.52 24.07
CA LEU A 562 -14.82 4.29 25.30
C LEU A 562 -16.31 4.52 25.53
N GLU A 563 -17.03 5.00 24.49
CA GLU A 563 -18.50 5.16 24.50
C GLU A 563 -19.22 3.83 24.79
N ALA A 564 -18.68 2.71 24.28
CA ALA A 564 -19.23 1.39 24.54
C ALA A 564 -19.12 0.99 26.02
N GLY A 565 -18.17 1.56 26.79
CA GLY A 565 -18.02 1.29 28.21
C GLY A 565 -19.25 1.66 29.03
N ASP A 566 -19.88 2.80 28.73
CA ASP A 566 -21.00 3.35 29.50
C ASP A 566 -22.29 2.54 29.32
N SER A 567 -22.51 1.98 28.12
CA SER A 567 -23.72 1.22 27.77
C SER A 567 -23.50 -0.29 27.72
N TYR A 568 -22.31 -0.77 28.09
CA TYR A 568 -21.99 -2.19 28.06
C TYR A 568 -22.92 -2.96 29.02
N PRO A 569 -23.56 -4.07 28.60
CA PRO A 569 -24.48 -4.81 29.46
C PRO A 569 -23.71 -5.70 30.45
N SER A 570 -23.03 -5.06 31.41
CA SER A 570 -22.12 -5.67 32.39
C SER A 570 -22.77 -6.70 33.30
N LYS A 571 -24.11 -6.67 33.42
CA LYS A 571 -24.91 -7.64 34.18
C LYS A 571 -25.12 -8.99 33.48
N ARG A 572 -24.75 -9.11 32.20
CA ARG A 572 -24.87 -10.38 31.46
C ARG A 572 -23.74 -11.32 31.86
N PRO A 573 -23.99 -12.63 31.99
CA PRO A 573 -22.98 -13.59 32.38
C PRO A 573 -21.74 -13.54 31.47
N ALA A 574 -20.55 -13.52 32.06
CA ALA A 574 -19.31 -13.45 31.31
C ALA A 574 -18.26 -14.45 31.83
N ILE A 575 -17.52 -15.07 30.92
CA ILE A 575 -16.30 -15.82 31.23
C ILE A 575 -15.13 -15.18 30.49
N VAL A 576 -14.02 -14.99 31.21
CA VAL A 576 -12.75 -14.54 30.64
C VAL A 576 -11.77 -15.72 30.64
N ILE A 577 -11.12 -15.99 29.52
CA ILE A 577 -10.09 -17.01 29.39
C ILE A 577 -8.80 -16.35 28.93
N SER A 578 -7.70 -16.58 29.64
CA SER A 578 -6.40 -15.99 29.34
C SER A 578 -5.27 -17.02 29.45
N SER A 579 -4.18 -16.80 28.71
CA SER A 579 -2.93 -17.53 28.84
C SER A 579 -2.21 -17.13 30.12
N GLU A 580 -1.93 -18.11 30.98
CA GLU A 580 -1.15 -17.88 32.21
C GLU A 580 0.29 -17.45 31.89
N ASP A 581 0.87 -18.01 30.84
CA ASP A 581 2.24 -17.73 30.41
C ASP A 581 2.37 -16.26 29.98
N ARG A 582 1.38 -15.75 29.23
CA ARG A 582 1.34 -14.34 28.83
C ARG A 582 1.07 -13.38 29.98
N ILE A 583 0.16 -13.74 30.89
CA ILE A 583 -0.11 -12.96 32.11
C ILE A 583 1.17 -12.81 32.94
N LYS A 584 2.01 -13.85 33.02
CA LYS A 584 3.30 -13.78 33.74
C LYS A 584 4.35 -12.96 33.00
N ALA A 585 4.34 -13.00 31.67
CA ALA A 585 5.34 -12.33 30.84
C ALA A 585 5.09 -10.83 30.63
N ASP A 586 3.83 -10.39 30.60
CA ASP A 586 3.43 -9.02 30.27
C ASP A 586 2.49 -8.45 31.35
N SER A 587 3.00 -7.53 32.17
CA SER A 587 2.25 -6.88 33.24
C SER A 587 1.10 -6.02 32.73
N ASN A 588 1.26 -5.36 31.57
CA ASN A 588 0.21 -4.56 30.97
C ASN A 588 -0.91 -5.45 30.45
N TRP A 589 -0.57 -6.61 29.88
CA TRP A 589 -1.54 -7.63 29.52
C TRP A 589 -2.28 -8.17 30.74
N ALA A 590 -1.57 -8.50 31.81
CA ALA A 590 -2.15 -9.00 33.05
C ALA A 590 -3.17 -8.02 33.64
N GLU A 591 -2.82 -6.73 33.69
CA GLU A 591 -3.72 -5.68 34.17
C GLU A 591 -4.91 -5.47 33.24
N GLY A 592 -4.71 -5.53 31.92
CA GLY A 592 -5.80 -5.48 30.95
C GLY A 592 -6.80 -6.63 31.15
N GLN A 593 -6.33 -7.87 31.34
CA GLN A 593 -7.22 -9.01 31.60
C GLN A 593 -7.93 -8.89 32.95
N ARG A 594 -7.25 -8.38 33.99
CA ARG A 594 -7.84 -8.12 35.30
C ARG A 594 -8.97 -7.10 35.18
N SER A 595 -8.71 -5.94 34.58
CA SER A 595 -9.71 -4.89 34.37
C SER A 595 -10.90 -5.37 33.53
N LEU A 596 -10.67 -6.24 32.54
CA LEU A 596 -11.78 -6.85 31.80
C LEU A 596 -12.65 -7.75 32.69
N ALA A 597 -12.05 -8.51 33.60
CA ALA A 597 -12.76 -9.43 34.49
C ALA A 597 -13.40 -8.73 35.71
N GLU A 598 -12.79 -7.65 36.21
CA GLU A 598 -13.21 -6.99 37.45
C GLU A 598 -14.01 -5.70 37.20
N ASP A 599 -13.65 -4.92 36.17
CA ASP A 599 -14.24 -3.58 35.95
C ASP A 599 -15.29 -3.57 34.84
N VAL A 600 -15.07 -4.32 33.75
CA VAL A 600 -15.97 -4.31 32.58
C VAL A 600 -17.15 -5.28 32.78
N THR A 601 -16.92 -6.37 33.49
CA THR A 601 -17.99 -7.31 33.90
C THR A 601 -18.33 -7.03 35.35
N ASP A 602 -19.62 -6.84 35.65
CA ASP A 602 -20.07 -6.69 37.03
C ASP A 602 -19.61 -7.93 37.83
N VAL A 603 -19.08 -7.74 39.04
CA VAL A 603 -18.58 -8.82 39.90
C VAL A 603 -19.63 -9.91 40.10
N SER A 604 -20.91 -9.53 40.10
CA SER A 604 -22.04 -10.46 40.21
C SER A 604 -22.32 -11.27 38.93
N ALA A 605 -21.85 -10.81 37.78
CA ALA A 605 -22.06 -11.40 36.46
C ALA A 605 -20.84 -12.17 35.93
N LEU A 606 -19.64 -11.96 36.50
CA LEU A 606 -18.46 -12.75 36.17
C LEU A 606 -18.62 -14.20 36.66
N VAL A 607 -18.75 -15.12 35.71
CA VAL A 607 -18.96 -16.55 35.99
C VAL A 607 -17.65 -17.27 36.30
N SER A 608 -16.56 -16.93 35.59
CA SER A 608 -15.20 -17.36 35.89
C SER A 608 -14.15 -16.57 35.11
N TRP A 609 -12.96 -16.42 35.69
CA TRP A 609 -11.74 -16.05 34.98
C TRP A 609 -10.77 -17.24 34.97
N GLU A 610 -10.60 -17.88 33.82
CA GLU A 610 -9.84 -19.11 33.65
C GLU A 610 -8.46 -18.82 33.06
N LYS A 611 -7.40 -19.25 33.76
CA LYS A 611 -6.00 -19.07 33.33
C LYS A 611 -5.45 -20.42 32.88
N VAL A 612 -5.15 -20.54 31.59
CA VAL A 612 -4.68 -21.80 30.99
C VAL A 612 -3.15 -21.84 30.97
N LYS A 613 -2.57 -22.94 31.43
CA LYS A 613 -1.11 -23.13 31.56
C LYS A 613 -0.54 -23.79 30.31
N GLY A 614 0.71 -23.47 29.97
CA GLY A 614 1.45 -24.15 28.89
C GLY A 614 0.87 -23.86 27.50
N VAL A 615 0.18 -22.74 27.35
CA VAL A 615 -0.41 -22.29 26.08
C VAL A 615 0.07 -20.87 25.78
N GLY A 616 0.40 -20.62 24.52
CA GLY A 616 0.73 -19.28 24.05
C GLY A 616 -0.52 -18.40 23.87
N HIS A 617 -0.50 -17.57 22.84
CA HIS A 617 -1.61 -16.66 22.51
C HIS A 617 -2.89 -17.36 22.01
N ARG A 618 -2.82 -18.65 21.67
CA ARG A 618 -3.95 -19.44 21.13
C ARG A 618 -4.45 -20.39 22.21
N VAL A 619 -5.36 -19.90 23.05
CA VAL A 619 -5.76 -20.64 24.26
C VAL A 619 -6.77 -21.75 23.97
N CYS A 620 -7.57 -21.65 22.91
CA CYS A 620 -8.61 -22.64 22.60
C CYS A 620 -8.16 -23.76 21.66
N GLU A 621 -6.86 -23.95 21.51
CA GLU A 621 -6.26 -24.97 20.64
C GLU A 621 -5.42 -25.94 21.48
N GLY A 622 -5.18 -27.14 20.94
CA GLY A 622 -4.37 -28.16 21.62
C GLY A 622 -4.84 -28.44 23.05
N GLN A 623 -3.96 -28.20 24.03
CA GLN A 623 -4.24 -28.49 25.45
C GLN A 623 -5.32 -27.59 26.06
N GLY A 624 -5.46 -26.34 25.60
CA GLY A 624 -6.41 -25.39 26.18
C GLY A 624 -7.82 -25.47 25.60
N ARG A 625 -7.99 -26.20 24.48
CA ARG A 625 -9.29 -26.43 23.82
C ARG A 625 -10.38 -26.92 24.78
N LYS A 626 -10.08 -27.93 25.60
CA LYS A 626 -11.05 -28.49 26.58
C LYS A 626 -11.55 -27.45 27.58
N THR A 627 -10.70 -26.49 27.95
CA THR A 627 -11.06 -25.40 28.86
C THR A 627 -12.08 -24.46 28.20
N CYS A 628 -11.82 -24.05 26.95
CA CYS A 628 -12.76 -23.23 26.19
C CYS A 628 -14.09 -23.95 25.95
N GLU A 629 -14.04 -25.25 25.64
CA GLU A 629 -15.24 -26.05 25.45
C GLU A 629 -16.10 -26.11 26.73
N LYS A 630 -15.47 -26.32 27.89
CA LYS A 630 -16.14 -26.34 29.18
C LYS A 630 -16.73 -24.97 29.54
N ALA A 631 -16.00 -23.89 29.29
CA ALA A 631 -16.45 -22.53 29.55
C ALA A 631 -17.69 -22.18 28.72
N LEU A 632 -17.69 -22.49 27.42
CA LEU A 632 -18.86 -22.24 26.57
C LEU A 632 -20.09 -23.02 27.05
N ARG A 633 -19.92 -24.30 27.44
CA ARG A 633 -21.01 -25.09 28.02
C ARG A 633 -21.55 -24.48 29.32
N LYS A 634 -20.66 -23.94 30.17
CA LYS A 634 -21.03 -23.28 31.43
C LYS A 634 -21.86 -22.01 31.22
N LEU A 635 -21.66 -21.30 30.11
CA LEU A 635 -22.46 -20.11 29.74
C LEU A 635 -23.83 -20.45 29.14
N LEU A 636 -24.00 -21.68 28.67
CA LEU A 636 -25.22 -22.18 28.04
C LEU A 636 -26.11 -22.99 29.00
N ALA A 637 -25.56 -23.39 30.14
CA ALA A 637 -26.24 -24.08 31.24
C ALA A 637 -26.96 -23.08 32.13
#